data_AF-A0A3R6QQZ5-F1
#
_entry.id   AF-A0A3R6QQZ5-F1
#
_cell.length_a   1.000
_cell.length_b   1.000
_cell.length_c   1.000
_cell.angle_alpha   90.00
_cell.angle_beta   90.00
_cell.angle_gamma   90.00
#
_symmetry.space_group_name_H-M   'P 1'
#
loop_
_entity.id
_entity.type
_entity.pdbx_description
1 polymer ?
#
loop_
_entity_poly.entity_id
_entity_poly.type
_entity_poly.pdbx_seq_one_letter_code
_entity_poly.pdbx_strand_id
1 'polypeptide(L)'
;MRHNIQLLLIVSMLLLVTDIGFAQQFVHPGIDMNQADLEYMREQVLDGKQPWKSAYDLLKEKTSLNFQVKPFAHVISGPYSKPDIGGKELSQSARMAYSCAVLWYISRDDRYAEMVVDIIEKWANTLRSFDENNAKLLVALTGYEFCNAAEILRYNYPGWQEKDTENMSRLMMSAFYPTIRYYFPVANGNWDGAIMHTLLAIAVFTGNRELFDNAVYHYLHANANGSLIKYIYPTGQCQETRRDQGHVQMGLYEFSGAARIAYTQGVDLFGAADNRLALGLEYSARFITGDSVYAYGVPSQRERFKYRSGFEYCIDHFAAKGIDMPYLKELCSRTEMNNPASALWKLTAFRDAFRQKPAELTDVQESKIAYHAGATLEQTRPISQSIIEVNDQEDLQTILRANAGSGKTVFLRAGEYKLKQSLIIPSDIHICGEGRSTVLICEPTVRTAAILLGDLEAKNITIENLIVEGAKEHQDAYDPNSGRFYRTGRYSNALAGISLRGEAGHTFSKVKLKDLTVINFSRSGVYISDAKGVEIDHCDFTENGAHVVPGPRLQHNLMIQHSSDIIIKDSRFDTSIRGCGLVLDHCKSLRVENCEIARNGWHGILMAECHNGEIRKCLIEGNDGCGFMGEYLHEGSSRIQIKQNMIQYNNSYGIQTFAQRETDIKDNLYRWNGKTEQQEYLSSEKKLQLEQLNE
;
A
#
# COMPACT_ATOMS: atom_id res chain seq x y z
N MET A 1 -51.74 15.25 -69.38
CA MET A 1 -50.56 14.84 -70.17
C MET A 1 -49.34 15.51 -69.57
N ARG A 2 -48.25 14.76 -69.36
CA ARG A 2 -46.93 15.14 -68.80
C ARG A 2 -46.85 15.19 -67.26
N HIS A 3 -46.49 14.05 -66.68
CA HIS A 3 -45.90 13.95 -65.34
C HIS A 3 -44.40 14.23 -65.44
N ASN A 4 -43.90 15.15 -64.63
CA ASN A 4 -42.48 15.47 -64.49
C ASN A 4 -41.96 15.00 -63.13
N ILE A 5 -40.74 14.48 -63.21
CA ILE A 5 -39.86 13.94 -62.17
C ILE A 5 -39.51 15.00 -61.11
N GLN A 6 -39.50 14.62 -59.83
CA GLN A 6 -38.62 15.24 -58.84
C GLN A 6 -37.99 14.18 -57.93
N LEU A 7 -36.66 14.06 -58.06
CA LEU A 7 -35.75 13.39 -57.14
C LEU A 7 -35.81 14.08 -55.76
N LEU A 8 -35.94 13.31 -54.69
CA LEU A 8 -35.76 13.76 -53.32
C LEU A 8 -34.37 13.30 -52.83
N LEU A 9 -33.43 14.24 -52.78
CA LEU A 9 -32.15 14.11 -52.09
C LEU A 9 -32.38 14.42 -50.61
N ILE A 10 -32.32 13.40 -49.76
CA ILE A 10 -32.27 13.56 -48.30
C ILE A 10 -30.81 13.87 -47.95
N VAL A 11 -30.53 15.12 -47.58
CA VAL A 11 -29.28 15.50 -46.92
C VAL A 11 -29.47 15.29 -45.42
N SER A 12 -29.00 14.15 -44.91
CA SER A 12 -28.82 13.91 -43.49
C SER A 12 -27.59 14.69 -43.00
N MET A 13 -27.84 15.78 -42.28
CA MET A 13 -26.83 16.59 -41.61
C MET A 13 -26.31 15.82 -40.39
N LEU A 14 -25.16 15.15 -40.53
CA LEU A 14 -24.40 14.59 -39.41
C LEU A 14 -23.84 15.78 -38.60
N LEU A 15 -24.41 16.03 -37.42
CA LEU A 15 -23.73 16.80 -36.37
C LEU A 15 -22.61 15.92 -35.82
N LEU A 16 -21.41 16.07 -36.40
CA LEU A 16 -20.17 15.69 -35.75
C LEU A 16 -20.01 16.60 -34.51
N VAL A 17 -20.49 16.14 -33.36
CA VAL A 17 -20.01 16.62 -32.07
C VAL A 17 -18.60 16.05 -31.94
N THR A 18 -17.62 16.78 -32.44
CA THR A 18 -16.25 16.62 -31.99
C THR A 18 -16.24 17.11 -30.55
N ASP A 19 -16.28 16.20 -29.59
CA ASP A 19 -15.80 16.48 -28.24
C ASP A 19 -14.31 16.80 -28.37
N ILE A 20 -14.02 18.07 -28.64
CA ILE A 20 -12.72 18.64 -28.31
C ILE A 20 -12.74 18.67 -26.78
N GLY A 21 -12.31 17.57 -26.17
CA GLY A 21 -12.07 17.51 -24.73
C GLY A 21 -11.03 18.54 -24.38
N PHE A 22 -11.46 19.75 -24.02
CA PHE A 22 -10.58 20.70 -23.37
C PHE A 22 -10.14 20.05 -22.06
N ALA A 23 -8.84 19.77 -21.94
CA ALA A 23 -8.26 19.33 -20.68
C ALA A 23 -8.73 20.28 -19.57
N GLN A 24 -9.33 19.74 -18.51
CA GLN A 24 -9.89 20.53 -17.43
C GLN A 24 -8.83 21.50 -16.91
N GLN A 25 -9.14 22.80 -16.91
CA GLN A 25 -8.25 23.79 -16.30
C GLN A 25 -8.21 23.57 -14.78
N PHE A 26 -7.06 23.80 -14.16
CA PHE A 26 -6.95 23.71 -12.71
C PHE A 26 -7.83 24.75 -12.02
N VAL A 27 -8.48 24.35 -10.94
CA VAL A 27 -9.21 25.23 -10.04
C VAL A 27 -8.21 25.99 -9.19
N HIS A 28 -8.38 27.32 -9.11
CA HIS A 28 -7.48 28.22 -8.40
C HIS A 28 -8.23 29.27 -7.56
N PRO A 29 -7.85 29.48 -6.28
CA PRO A 29 -7.05 28.56 -5.47
C PRO A 29 -7.65 27.16 -5.47
N GLY A 30 -6.84 26.12 -5.30
CA GLY A 30 -7.33 24.74 -5.37
C GLY A 30 -6.36 23.66 -4.90
N ILE A 31 -5.31 24.02 -4.15
CA ILE A 31 -4.48 23.06 -3.42
C ILE A 31 -5.27 22.54 -2.21
N ASP A 32 -5.16 23.11 -1.01
CA ASP A 32 -5.92 22.62 0.15
C ASP A 32 -7.35 23.17 0.18
N MET A 33 -7.52 24.44 -0.20
CA MET A 33 -8.78 25.16 -0.15
C MET A 33 -9.04 25.88 -1.46
N ASN A 34 -10.28 25.81 -1.94
CA ASN A 34 -10.71 26.66 -3.04
C ASN A 34 -11.23 28.02 -2.55
N GLN A 35 -11.64 28.89 -3.48
CA GLN A 35 -12.16 30.22 -3.14
C GLN A 35 -13.35 30.19 -2.17
N ALA A 36 -14.28 29.25 -2.34
CA ALA A 36 -15.46 29.14 -1.50
C ALA A 36 -15.09 28.63 -0.09
N ASP A 37 -14.18 27.66 0.00
CA ASP A 37 -13.67 27.14 1.27
C ASP A 37 -12.96 28.24 2.08
N LEU A 38 -12.16 29.07 1.41
CA LEU A 38 -11.46 30.20 2.03
C LEU A 38 -12.42 31.26 2.57
N GLU A 39 -13.44 31.65 1.80
CA GLU A 39 -14.43 32.63 2.27
C GLU A 39 -15.27 32.05 3.41
N TYR A 40 -15.67 30.78 3.31
CA TYR A 40 -16.39 30.09 4.39
C TYR A 40 -15.59 30.09 5.69
N MET A 41 -14.31 29.72 5.67
CA MET A 41 -13.41 29.81 6.83
C MET A 41 -13.41 31.22 7.41
N ARG A 42 -13.27 32.24 6.56
CA ARG A 42 -13.21 33.65 6.98
C ARG A 42 -14.53 34.10 7.64
N GLU A 43 -15.67 33.78 7.04
CA GLU A 43 -17.00 34.03 7.61
C GLU A 43 -17.13 33.42 9.01
N GLN A 44 -16.76 32.14 9.18
CA GLN A 44 -16.84 31.47 10.48
C GLN A 44 -15.97 32.15 11.56
N VAL A 45 -14.78 32.64 11.19
CA VAL A 45 -13.93 33.39 12.13
C VAL A 45 -14.55 34.73 12.51
N LEU A 46 -15.04 35.50 11.52
CA LEU A 46 -15.62 36.82 11.74
C LEU A 46 -16.91 36.75 12.57
N ASP A 47 -17.70 35.69 12.40
CA ASP A 47 -18.91 35.40 13.18
C ASP A 47 -18.62 34.80 14.58
N GLY A 48 -17.34 34.61 14.93
CA GLY A 48 -16.94 34.08 16.23
C GLY A 48 -17.28 32.60 16.45
N LYS A 49 -17.48 31.83 15.37
CA LYS A 49 -17.86 30.41 15.45
C LYS A 49 -16.69 29.55 15.90
N GLN A 50 -16.97 28.56 16.74
CA GLN A 50 -15.98 27.58 17.19
C GLN A 50 -15.99 26.35 16.27
N PRO A 51 -14.82 25.74 16.00
CA PRO A 51 -13.50 26.04 16.56
C PRO A 51 -12.71 27.16 15.83
N TRP A 52 -13.20 27.69 14.71
CA TRP A 52 -12.47 28.64 13.85
C TRP A 52 -11.94 29.86 14.59
N LYS A 53 -12.76 30.50 15.43
CA LYS A 53 -12.37 31.71 16.16
C LYS A 53 -11.18 31.46 17.09
N SER A 54 -11.23 30.41 17.91
CA SER A 54 -10.13 30.08 18.82
C SER A 54 -8.86 29.66 18.06
N ALA A 55 -9.02 28.97 16.93
CA ALA A 55 -7.90 28.60 16.07
C ALA A 55 -7.24 29.84 15.45
N TYR A 56 -8.02 30.81 14.96
CA TYR A 56 -7.51 32.08 14.47
C TYR A 56 -6.75 32.87 15.54
N ASP A 57 -7.31 32.99 16.74
CA ASP A 57 -6.70 33.74 17.83
C ASP A 57 -5.36 33.11 18.25
N LEU A 58 -5.31 31.78 18.38
CA LEU A 58 -4.07 31.06 18.69
C LEU A 58 -3.05 31.21 17.56
N LEU A 59 -3.45 31.05 16.29
CA LEU A 59 -2.54 31.18 15.16
C LEU A 59 -1.93 32.59 15.12
N LYS A 60 -2.76 33.62 15.32
CA LYS A 60 -2.34 35.02 15.40
C LYS A 60 -1.36 35.27 16.53
N GLU A 61 -1.65 34.76 17.73
CA GLU A 61 -0.75 34.86 18.89
C GLU A 61 0.63 34.23 18.61
N LYS A 62 0.65 33.05 17.99
CA LYS A 62 1.89 32.30 17.75
C LYS A 62 2.65 32.73 16.49
N THR A 63 2.07 33.59 15.65
CA THR A 63 2.69 34.06 14.39
C THR A 63 3.30 35.44 14.58
N SER A 64 4.61 35.47 14.84
CA SER A 64 5.36 36.71 15.04
C SER A 64 5.84 37.30 13.71
N LEU A 65 5.45 38.54 13.44
CA LEU A 65 5.93 39.32 12.29
C LEU A 65 7.40 39.77 12.41
N ASN A 66 8.05 39.53 13.56
CA ASN A 66 9.50 39.78 13.73
C ASN A 66 10.36 38.58 13.28
N PHE A 67 9.75 37.58 12.64
CA PHE A 67 10.43 36.39 12.14
C PHE A 67 11.62 36.75 11.23
N GLN A 68 12.76 36.12 11.46
CA GLN A 68 13.98 36.36 10.70
C GLN A 68 14.17 35.24 9.68
N VAL A 69 13.97 35.53 8.41
CA VAL A 69 14.16 34.57 7.31
C VAL A 69 15.66 34.31 7.12
N LYS A 70 16.07 33.06 7.30
CA LYS A 70 17.47 32.61 7.19
C LYS A 70 17.59 31.51 6.14
N PRO A 71 17.71 31.87 4.85
CA PRO A 71 17.82 30.87 3.80
C PRO A 71 19.22 30.26 3.72
N PHE A 72 19.30 29.03 3.26
CA PHE A 72 20.55 28.31 3.02
C PHE A 72 20.65 27.93 1.54
N ALA A 73 21.86 28.02 0.97
CA ALA A 73 22.09 27.62 -0.42
C ALA A 73 22.03 26.09 -0.58
N HIS A 74 22.58 25.36 0.40
CA HIS A 74 22.56 23.90 0.43
C HIS A 74 21.94 23.46 1.75
N VAL A 75 20.81 22.78 1.66
CA VAL A 75 20.13 22.22 2.83
C VAL A 75 20.52 20.76 2.95
N ILE A 76 21.09 20.37 4.09
CA ILE A 76 21.55 18.99 4.35
C ILE A 76 20.72 18.41 5.47
N SER A 77 20.03 17.30 5.21
CA SER A 77 19.21 16.59 6.19
C SER A 77 19.62 15.13 6.25
N GLY A 78 20.49 14.82 7.22
CA GLY A 78 20.96 13.46 7.47
C GLY A 78 19.91 12.54 8.10
N PRO A 79 20.22 11.25 8.29
CA PRO A 79 19.32 10.31 8.96
C PRO A 79 18.87 10.84 10.33
N TYR A 80 17.57 10.83 10.59
CA TYR A 80 16.97 11.42 11.81
C TYR A 80 17.32 12.91 12.00
N SER A 81 17.49 13.64 10.90
CA SER A 81 17.93 15.03 10.86
C SER A 81 19.30 15.26 11.51
N LYS A 82 20.25 14.34 11.27
CA LYS A 82 21.63 14.45 11.78
C LYS A 82 22.66 14.21 10.67
N PRO A 83 23.37 15.24 10.18
CA PRO A 83 23.24 16.66 10.56
C PRO A 83 21.93 17.29 10.06
N ASP A 84 21.58 18.45 10.62
CA ASP A 84 20.54 19.35 10.11
C ASP A 84 21.18 20.71 9.82
N ILE A 85 21.41 21.01 8.54
CA ILE A 85 21.95 22.28 8.07
C ILE A 85 20.88 22.93 7.21
N GLY A 86 20.21 23.94 7.76
CA GLY A 86 19.18 24.73 7.07
C GLY A 86 17.79 24.06 6.97
N GLY A 87 17.63 22.80 7.39
CA GLY A 87 16.37 22.08 7.27
C GLY A 87 15.32 22.56 8.26
N LYS A 88 15.74 22.82 9.51
CA LYS A 88 14.90 23.49 10.51
C LYS A 88 14.45 24.88 10.03
N GLU A 89 15.34 25.70 9.51
CA GLU A 89 15.03 27.05 9.03
C GLU A 89 14.06 27.02 7.85
N LEU A 90 14.21 26.05 6.95
CA LEU A 90 13.27 25.83 5.86
C LEU A 90 11.88 25.46 6.38
N SER A 91 11.80 24.48 7.28
CA SER A 91 10.53 24.01 7.86
C SER A 91 9.79 25.13 8.60
N GLN A 92 10.54 25.94 9.38
CA GLN A 92 9.97 27.10 10.07
C GLN A 92 9.49 28.16 9.08
N SER A 93 10.23 28.39 7.98
CA SER A 93 9.85 29.34 6.94
C SER A 93 8.59 28.91 6.19
N ALA A 94 8.48 27.63 5.84
CA ALA A 94 7.30 27.06 5.17
C ALA A 94 6.05 27.20 6.04
N ARG A 95 6.16 26.82 7.32
CA ARG A 95 5.07 26.95 8.30
C ARG A 95 4.68 28.40 8.54
N MET A 96 5.67 29.30 8.66
CA MET A 96 5.45 30.74 8.84
C MET A 96 4.72 31.33 7.62
N ALA A 97 5.15 30.97 6.40
CA ALA A 97 4.52 31.42 5.17
C ALA A 97 3.05 31.01 5.10
N TYR A 98 2.74 29.74 5.38
CA TYR A 98 1.34 29.28 5.36
C TYR A 98 0.49 29.94 6.47
N SER A 99 1.05 30.06 7.68
CA SER A 99 0.41 30.78 8.80
C SER A 99 0.06 32.22 8.43
N CYS A 100 1.03 32.95 7.85
CA CYS A 100 0.83 34.33 7.42
C CYS A 100 -0.19 34.44 6.28
N ALA A 101 -0.16 33.55 5.29
CA ALA A 101 -1.13 33.58 4.19
C ALA A 101 -2.58 33.40 4.68
N VAL A 102 -2.82 32.46 5.60
CA VAL A 102 -4.15 32.24 6.19
C VAL A 102 -4.57 33.42 7.08
N LEU A 103 -3.66 33.94 7.92
CA LEU A 103 -3.93 35.13 8.75
C LEU A 103 -4.22 36.36 7.89
N TRP A 104 -3.47 36.58 6.82
CA TRP A 104 -3.72 37.63 5.85
C TRP A 104 -5.10 37.46 5.22
N TYR A 105 -5.45 36.26 4.75
CA TYR A 105 -6.75 36.06 4.09
C TYR A 105 -7.91 36.43 5.02
N ILE A 106 -7.84 36.04 6.29
CA ILE A 106 -8.89 36.31 7.27
C ILE A 106 -8.93 37.80 7.64
N SER A 107 -7.78 38.37 8.01
CA SER A 107 -7.67 39.72 8.61
C SER A 107 -7.55 40.86 7.62
N ARG A 108 -7.07 40.58 6.40
CA ARG A 108 -6.66 41.56 5.38
C ARG A 108 -5.57 42.54 5.85
N ASP A 109 -4.74 42.13 6.81
CA ASP A 109 -3.56 42.88 7.26
C ASP A 109 -2.35 42.53 6.39
N ASP A 110 -2.00 43.44 5.48
CA ASP A 110 -0.99 43.22 4.43
C ASP A 110 0.40 42.88 4.95
N ARG A 111 0.74 43.21 6.20
CA ARG A 111 2.01 42.84 6.83
C ARG A 111 2.24 41.32 6.83
N TYR A 112 1.17 40.54 6.94
CA TYR A 112 1.26 39.08 6.84
C TYR A 112 1.55 38.65 5.39
N ALA A 113 0.91 39.24 4.37
CA ALA A 113 1.22 38.91 2.98
C ALA A 113 2.65 39.32 2.59
N GLU A 114 3.10 40.49 3.04
CA GLU A 114 4.47 40.97 2.84
C GLU A 114 5.52 40.00 3.42
N MET A 115 5.26 39.43 4.60
CA MET A 115 6.13 38.41 5.19
C MET A 115 6.22 37.14 4.32
N VAL A 116 5.11 36.70 3.72
CA VAL A 116 5.11 35.54 2.79
C VAL A 116 5.97 35.84 1.57
N VAL A 117 5.79 37.02 0.96
CA VAL A 117 6.58 37.47 -0.20
C VAL A 117 8.08 37.53 0.15
N ASP A 118 8.46 38.09 1.30
CA ASP A 118 9.85 38.15 1.77
C ASP A 118 10.46 36.75 1.95
N ILE A 119 9.71 35.82 2.56
CA ILE A 119 10.15 34.43 2.73
C ILE A 119 10.40 33.77 1.37
N ILE A 120 9.43 33.85 0.46
CA ILE A 120 9.52 33.22 -0.87
C ILE A 120 10.69 33.82 -1.66
N GLU A 121 10.80 35.15 -1.71
CA GLU A 121 11.87 35.84 -2.43
C GLU A 121 13.26 35.41 -1.92
N LYS A 122 13.48 35.40 -0.61
CA LYS A 122 14.77 35.03 -0.01
C LYS A 122 15.16 33.59 -0.25
N TRP A 123 14.24 32.63 -0.09
CA TRP A 123 14.52 31.23 -0.37
C TRP A 123 14.70 30.96 -1.86
N ALA A 124 13.84 31.50 -2.73
CA ALA A 124 13.94 31.34 -4.18
C ALA A 124 15.28 31.84 -4.74
N ASN A 125 15.81 32.94 -4.18
CA ASN A 125 17.08 33.50 -4.63
C ASN A 125 18.31 32.82 -4.02
N THR A 126 18.17 32.02 -2.95
CA THR A 126 19.30 31.46 -2.21
C THR A 126 19.44 29.96 -2.38
N LEU A 127 18.35 29.19 -2.28
CA LEU A 127 18.38 27.72 -2.31
C LEU A 127 18.91 27.20 -3.65
N ARG A 128 19.75 26.17 -3.60
CA ARG A 128 20.35 25.52 -4.78
C ARG A 128 20.19 24.01 -4.75
N SER A 129 20.32 23.37 -3.60
CA SER A 129 20.19 21.91 -3.52
C SER A 129 19.77 21.41 -2.14
N PHE A 130 19.30 20.17 -2.14
CA PHE A 130 19.08 19.34 -0.97
C PHE A 130 20.00 18.12 -1.03
N ASP A 131 20.50 17.69 0.12
CA ASP A 131 21.35 16.49 0.19
C ASP A 131 21.09 15.67 1.47
N GLU A 132 21.59 14.43 1.45
CA GLU A 132 21.48 13.38 2.47
C GLU A 132 20.12 12.67 2.56
N ASN A 133 20.11 11.58 3.35
CA ASN A 133 19.03 10.59 3.41
C ASN A 133 17.63 11.19 3.62
N ASN A 134 17.49 12.19 4.49
CA ASN A 134 16.19 12.74 4.91
C ASN A 134 15.74 13.94 4.07
N ALA A 135 16.55 14.38 3.09
CA ALA A 135 16.24 15.50 2.22
C ALA A 135 14.89 15.36 1.51
N LYS A 136 14.59 14.20 0.92
CA LYS A 136 13.33 13.96 0.21
C LYS A 136 12.11 14.18 1.11
N LEU A 137 12.16 13.67 2.35
CA LEU A 137 11.07 13.82 3.30
C LEU A 137 10.92 15.29 3.75
N LEU A 138 12.03 15.97 4.03
CA LEU A 138 12.01 17.41 4.36
C LEU A 138 11.37 18.25 3.24
N VAL A 139 11.77 18.02 1.99
CA VAL A 139 11.21 18.68 0.81
C VAL A 139 9.71 18.39 0.68
N ALA A 140 9.33 17.12 0.84
CA ALA A 140 7.96 16.66 0.73
C ALA A 140 7.03 17.23 1.82
N LEU A 141 7.54 17.50 3.02
CA LEU A 141 6.74 18.05 4.13
C LEU A 141 6.67 19.58 4.15
N THR A 142 7.49 20.27 3.34
CA THR A 142 7.53 21.75 3.31
C THR A 142 7.03 22.34 2.01
N GLY A 143 7.05 21.58 0.90
CA GLY A 143 6.68 22.08 -0.43
C GLY A 143 5.21 22.47 -0.55
N TYR A 144 4.29 21.63 -0.08
CA TYR A 144 2.85 21.93 -0.11
C TYR A 144 2.49 23.16 0.74
N GLU A 145 3.22 23.44 1.84
CA GLU A 145 2.96 24.62 2.67
C GLU A 145 3.33 25.91 1.93
N PHE A 146 4.49 25.94 1.26
CA PHE A 146 4.86 27.07 0.40
C PHE A 146 3.88 27.25 -0.76
N CYS A 147 3.46 26.17 -1.41
CA CYS A 147 2.50 26.23 -2.52
C CYS A 147 1.14 26.76 -2.06
N ASN A 148 0.60 26.28 -0.95
CA ASN A 148 -0.64 26.81 -0.38
C ASN A 148 -0.52 28.30 -0.03
N ALA A 149 0.58 28.72 0.62
CA ALA A 149 0.80 30.11 0.97
C ALA A 149 0.83 31.03 -0.27
N ALA A 150 1.61 30.64 -1.28
CA ALA A 150 1.74 31.38 -2.52
C ALA A 150 0.44 31.42 -3.32
N GLU A 151 -0.29 30.30 -3.41
CA GLU A 151 -1.54 30.23 -4.17
C GLU A 151 -2.64 31.11 -3.56
N ILE A 152 -2.80 31.08 -2.23
CA ILE A 152 -3.77 31.93 -1.53
C ILE A 152 -3.52 33.41 -1.88
N LEU A 153 -2.26 33.87 -1.82
CA LEU A 153 -1.93 35.26 -2.11
C LEU A 153 -2.04 35.57 -3.61
N ARG A 154 -1.54 34.70 -4.50
CA ARG A 154 -1.55 34.92 -5.96
C ARG A 154 -2.93 35.30 -6.51
N TYR A 155 -3.98 34.68 -5.99
CA TYR A 155 -5.34 34.87 -6.49
C TYR A 155 -6.20 35.84 -5.65
N ASN A 156 -5.71 36.31 -4.51
CA ASN A 156 -6.52 37.14 -3.61
C ASN A 156 -5.82 38.43 -3.15
N TYR A 157 -4.49 38.49 -3.11
CA TYR A 157 -3.75 39.64 -2.60
C TYR A 157 -3.44 40.62 -3.73
N PRO A 158 -3.98 41.86 -3.71
CA PRO A 158 -3.72 42.82 -4.77
C PRO A 158 -2.24 43.20 -4.94
N GLY A 159 -1.44 43.07 -3.89
CA GLY A 159 0.00 43.35 -3.92
C GLY A 159 0.86 42.22 -4.49
N TRP A 160 0.29 41.07 -4.85
CA TRP A 160 1.03 39.98 -5.48
C TRP A 160 1.43 40.35 -6.91
N GLN A 161 2.71 40.19 -7.24
CA GLN A 161 3.27 40.56 -8.55
C GLN A 161 3.72 39.33 -9.34
N GLU A 162 3.93 39.50 -10.65
CA GLU A 162 4.46 38.45 -11.52
C GLU A 162 5.80 37.90 -11.01
N LYS A 163 6.69 38.78 -10.50
CA LYS A 163 7.98 38.38 -9.89
C LYS A 163 7.81 37.38 -8.74
N ASP A 164 6.71 37.45 -7.99
CA ASP A 164 6.46 36.59 -6.83
C ASP A 164 6.07 35.19 -7.32
N THR A 165 5.27 35.12 -8.39
CA THR A 165 4.99 33.87 -9.10
C THR A 165 6.26 33.27 -9.71
N GLU A 166 7.13 34.09 -10.31
CA GLU A 166 8.43 33.63 -10.84
C GLU A 166 9.35 33.10 -9.73
N ASN A 167 9.45 33.81 -8.60
CA ASN A 167 10.22 33.38 -7.43
C ASN A 167 9.73 32.03 -6.91
N MET A 168 8.42 31.90 -6.72
CA MET A 168 7.84 30.65 -6.23
C MET A 168 8.02 29.51 -7.23
N SER A 169 7.78 29.76 -8.51
CA SER A 169 7.99 28.77 -9.57
C SER A 169 9.45 28.31 -9.63
N ARG A 170 10.39 29.25 -9.51
CA ARG A 170 11.82 28.94 -9.46
C ARG A 170 12.18 28.11 -8.22
N LEU A 171 11.67 28.46 -7.04
CA LEU A 171 11.92 27.70 -5.81
C LEU A 171 11.47 26.24 -5.97
N MET A 172 10.27 26.02 -6.48
CA MET A 172 9.72 24.68 -6.69
C MET A 172 10.45 23.92 -7.79
N MET A 173 10.67 24.53 -8.95
CA MET A 173 11.14 23.81 -10.14
C MET A 173 12.67 23.64 -10.21
N SER A 174 13.44 24.46 -9.48
CA SER A 174 14.91 24.35 -9.47
C SER A 174 15.48 23.47 -8.35
N ALA A 175 14.81 23.37 -7.21
CA ALA A 175 15.31 22.63 -6.05
C ALA A 175 14.33 21.56 -5.54
N PHE A 176 13.05 21.88 -5.31
CA PHE A 176 12.09 20.92 -4.74
C PHE A 176 11.76 19.79 -5.71
N TYR A 177 11.16 20.11 -6.86
CA TYR A 177 10.74 19.13 -7.86
C TYR A 177 11.89 18.19 -8.30
N PRO A 178 13.11 18.69 -8.63
CA PRO A 178 14.22 17.79 -8.98
C PRO A 178 14.58 16.77 -7.89
N THR A 179 14.44 17.13 -6.60
CA THR A 179 14.73 16.23 -5.48
C THR A 179 13.69 15.12 -5.32
N ILE A 180 12.40 15.40 -5.58
CA ILE A 180 11.30 14.47 -5.27
C ILE A 180 10.57 13.87 -6.48
N ARG A 181 10.81 14.33 -7.72
CA ARG A 181 10.16 13.79 -8.94
C ARG A 181 10.40 12.30 -9.18
N TYR A 182 11.50 11.79 -8.64
CA TYR A 182 11.76 10.35 -8.54
C TYR A 182 11.46 9.95 -7.11
N TYR A 183 10.23 9.51 -6.88
CA TYR A 183 9.67 8.89 -5.67
C TYR A 183 10.64 7.97 -4.90
N PHE A 184 10.26 7.52 -3.70
CA PHE A 184 11.10 6.60 -2.92
C PHE A 184 10.34 5.37 -2.37
N PRO A 185 9.77 4.52 -3.26
CA PRO A 185 8.87 3.43 -2.88
C PRO A 185 9.50 2.29 -2.08
N VAL A 186 10.82 2.25 -1.99
CA VAL A 186 11.54 1.26 -1.16
C VAL A 186 11.80 1.75 0.27
N ALA A 187 11.51 3.02 0.57
CA ALA A 187 11.39 3.50 1.95
C ALA A 187 10.03 3.07 2.54
N ASN A 188 9.58 3.72 3.60
CA ASN A 188 8.23 3.51 4.13
C ASN A 188 7.22 4.31 3.30
N GLY A 189 6.01 3.78 3.10
CA GLY A 189 5.04 4.37 2.15
C GLY A 189 4.58 5.78 2.50
N ASN A 190 4.71 6.20 3.77
CA ASN A 190 4.45 7.57 4.19
C ASN A 190 5.36 8.61 3.50
N TRP A 191 6.57 8.25 3.07
CA TRP A 191 7.43 9.14 2.29
C TRP A 191 6.81 9.47 0.95
N ASP A 192 6.29 8.47 0.23
CA ASP A 192 5.62 8.71 -1.05
C ASP A 192 4.29 9.42 -0.88
N GLY A 193 3.54 9.15 0.20
CA GLY A 193 2.39 9.95 0.60
C GLY A 193 2.72 11.44 0.64
N ALA A 194 3.79 11.81 1.35
CA ALA A 194 4.24 13.20 1.46
C ALA A 194 4.73 13.77 0.11
N ILE A 195 5.48 12.97 -0.66
CA ILE A 195 5.99 13.39 -1.97
C ILE A 195 4.82 13.68 -2.91
N MET A 196 3.83 12.81 -2.99
CA MET A 196 2.64 13.01 -3.83
C MET A 196 1.86 14.25 -3.40
N HIS A 197 1.69 14.46 -2.09
CA HIS A 197 1.02 15.64 -1.56
C HIS A 197 1.70 16.93 -2.05
N THR A 198 3.02 17.03 -1.95
CA THR A 198 3.77 18.17 -2.49
C THR A 198 3.78 18.25 -4.02
N LEU A 199 3.93 17.12 -4.74
CA LEU A 199 3.95 17.13 -6.20
C LEU A 199 2.61 17.58 -6.79
N LEU A 200 1.48 17.18 -6.20
CA LEU A 200 0.16 17.67 -6.57
C LEU A 200 0.03 19.18 -6.31
N ALA A 201 0.54 19.67 -5.18
CA ALA A 201 0.54 21.11 -4.88
C ALA A 201 1.38 21.92 -5.89
N ILE A 202 2.58 21.42 -6.25
CA ILE A 202 3.44 22.02 -7.28
C ILE A 202 2.74 21.99 -8.64
N ALA A 203 2.11 20.87 -9.00
CA ALA A 203 1.42 20.68 -10.27
C ALA A 203 0.29 21.69 -10.43
N VAL A 204 -0.56 21.86 -9.41
CA VAL A 204 -1.63 22.86 -9.40
C VAL A 204 -0.99 24.25 -9.53
N PHE A 205 -0.09 24.66 -8.62
CA PHE A 205 0.49 26.02 -8.62
C PHE A 205 1.13 26.42 -9.96
N THR A 206 1.80 25.47 -10.62
CA THR A 206 2.51 25.68 -11.89
C THR A 206 1.65 25.42 -13.14
N GLY A 207 0.42 24.93 -12.98
CA GLY A 207 -0.44 24.54 -14.10
C GLY A 207 0.03 23.30 -14.86
N ASN A 208 0.81 22.41 -14.22
CA ASN A 208 1.42 21.24 -14.86
C ASN A 208 0.54 20.00 -14.76
N ARG A 209 -0.27 19.75 -15.80
CA ARG A 209 -1.18 18.58 -15.86
C ARG A 209 -0.47 17.24 -15.87
N GLU A 210 0.65 17.12 -16.59
CA GLU A 210 1.42 15.87 -16.66
C GLU A 210 1.94 15.45 -15.28
N LEU A 211 2.44 16.40 -14.49
CA LEU A 211 2.89 16.13 -13.13
C LEU A 211 1.73 15.72 -12.21
N PHE A 212 0.57 16.37 -12.35
CA PHE A 212 -0.63 16.00 -11.59
C PHE A 212 -1.06 14.57 -11.89
N ASP A 213 -1.19 14.23 -13.18
CA ASP A 213 -1.62 12.90 -13.62
C ASP A 213 -0.60 11.83 -13.21
N ASN A 214 0.70 12.17 -13.23
CA ASN A 214 1.76 11.30 -12.71
C ASN A 214 1.61 11.00 -11.21
N ALA A 215 1.35 12.02 -10.39
CA ALA A 215 1.18 11.85 -8.95
C ALA A 215 -0.12 11.09 -8.61
N VAL A 216 -1.22 11.36 -9.33
CA VAL A 216 -2.46 10.58 -9.23
C VAL A 216 -2.23 9.11 -9.61
N TYR A 217 -1.50 8.85 -10.69
CA TYR A 217 -1.16 7.48 -11.09
C TYR A 217 -0.30 6.81 -10.01
N HIS A 218 0.73 7.48 -9.48
CA HIS A 218 1.58 6.95 -8.41
C HIS A 218 0.76 6.60 -7.16
N TYR A 219 -0.21 7.44 -6.80
CA TYR A 219 -1.11 7.21 -5.66
C TYR A 219 -1.86 5.87 -5.76
N LEU A 220 -2.25 5.49 -6.97
CA LEU A 220 -3.02 4.27 -7.24
C LEU A 220 -2.11 3.06 -7.57
N HIS A 221 -0.96 3.29 -8.21
CA HIS A 221 -0.19 2.25 -8.92
C HIS A 221 1.31 2.19 -8.61
N ALA A 222 1.82 2.96 -7.66
CA ALA A 222 3.24 2.89 -7.31
C ALA A 222 3.71 1.48 -6.93
N ASN A 223 4.95 1.17 -7.29
CA ASN A 223 5.63 -0.07 -6.91
C ASN A 223 5.94 -0.10 -5.40
N ALA A 224 6.31 -1.28 -4.89
CA ALA A 224 6.72 -1.51 -3.50
C ALA A 224 5.79 -0.87 -2.44
N ASN A 225 6.19 0.16 -1.68
CA ASN A 225 5.36 0.70 -0.61
C ASN A 225 4.58 1.97 -1.00
N GLY A 226 4.70 2.46 -2.25
CA GLY A 226 4.39 3.85 -2.58
C GLY A 226 2.93 4.21 -2.82
N SER A 227 2.02 3.24 -3.00
CA SER A 227 0.62 3.50 -3.38
C SER A 227 -0.34 3.29 -2.21
N LEU A 228 -1.54 3.86 -2.29
CA LEU A 228 -2.57 3.71 -1.26
C LEU A 228 -2.88 2.22 -1.00
N ILE A 229 -3.01 1.43 -2.07
CA ILE A 229 -3.40 0.01 -2.02
C ILE A 229 -2.30 -0.85 -1.38
N LYS A 230 -1.05 -0.40 -1.46
CA LYS A 230 0.11 -1.05 -0.82
C LYS A 230 0.38 -0.53 0.57
N TYR A 231 -0.04 0.69 0.87
CA TYR A 231 0.13 1.31 2.17
C TYR A 231 -0.95 0.91 3.17
N ILE A 232 -2.22 0.81 2.75
CA ILE A 232 -3.37 0.43 3.58
C ILE A 232 -3.96 -0.89 3.08
N TYR A 233 -3.94 -1.91 3.92
CA TYR A 233 -4.42 -3.24 3.59
C TYR A 233 -5.95 -3.31 3.63
N PRO A 234 -6.57 -4.34 3.03
CA PRO A 234 -8.02 -4.57 3.07
C PRO A 234 -8.62 -4.74 4.48
N THR A 235 -7.78 -4.94 5.49
CA THR A 235 -8.16 -4.98 6.92
C THR A 235 -8.16 -3.61 7.59
N GLY A 236 -7.71 -2.54 6.91
CA GLY A 236 -7.46 -1.23 7.48
C GLY A 236 -6.08 -1.07 8.14
N GLN A 237 -5.38 -2.17 8.41
CA GLN A 237 -3.98 -2.11 8.85
C GLN A 237 -3.13 -1.38 7.80
N CYS A 238 -2.41 -0.33 8.20
CA CYS A 238 -1.42 0.29 7.33
C CYS A 238 -0.02 -0.29 7.56
N GLN A 239 0.86 -0.15 6.57
CA GLN A 239 2.23 -0.68 6.59
C GLN A 239 3.03 -0.21 7.82
N GLU A 240 2.83 1.03 8.29
CA GLU A 240 3.50 1.60 9.46
C GLU A 240 2.96 1.11 10.82
N THR A 241 1.88 0.31 10.87
CA THR A 241 1.19 -0.08 12.12
C THR A 241 2.12 -0.70 13.18
N ARG A 242 3.17 -1.40 12.72
CA ARG A 242 4.14 -2.09 13.58
C ARG A 242 5.32 -1.20 14.01
N ARG A 243 5.44 0.04 13.51
CA ARG A 243 6.53 0.98 13.84
C ARG A 243 6.18 1.82 15.06
N ASP A 244 5.52 2.95 14.87
CA ASP A 244 4.96 3.81 15.91
C ASP A 244 3.75 4.57 15.38
N GLN A 245 2.85 4.92 16.29
CA GLN A 245 1.59 5.56 15.91
C GLN A 245 1.78 7.02 15.46
N GLY A 246 2.97 7.60 15.64
CA GLY A 246 3.33 8.89 15.08
C GLY A 246 3.53 8.85 13.56
N HIS A 247 4.26 7.85 13.07
CA HIS A 247 4.48 7.64 11.63
C HIS A 247 3.21 7.12 10.93
N VAL A 248 2.39 6.33 11.62
CA VAL A 248 1.05 5.92 11.15
C VAL A 248 0.19 7.16 10.85
N GLN A 249 0.02 8.03 11.86
CA GLN A 249 -0.75 9.25 11.68
C GLN A 249 -0.15 10.17 10.61
N MET A 250 1.18 10.30 10.53
CA MET A 250 1.81 11.10 9.48
C MET A 250 1.52 10.53 8.08
N GLY A 251 1.70 9.24 7.84
CA GLY A 251 1.41 8.67 6.52
C GLY A 251 -0.05 8.81 6.11
N LEU A 252 -0.99 8.51 7.02
CA LEU A 252 -2.41 8.68 6.74
C LEU A 252 -2.78 10.13 6.44
N TYR A 253 -2.18 11.10 7.14
CA TYR A 253 -2.38 12.53 6.87
C TYR A 253 -1.88 12.91 5.47
N GLU A 254 -0.69 12.45 5.07
CA GLU A 254 -0.10 12.82 3.78
C GLU A 254 -0.87 12.18 2.59
N PHE A 255 -1.28 10.91 2.71
CA PHE A 255 -2.18 10.29 1.71
C PHE A 255 -3.54 11.00 1.63
N SER A 256 -4.05 11.50 2.75
CA SER A 256 -5.30 12.26 2.80
C SER A 256 -5.13 13.65 2.19
N GLY A 257 -3.98 14.31 2.38
CA GLY A 257 -3.66 15.61 1.78
C GLY A 257 -3.56 15.53 0.27
N ALA A 258 -2.87 14.50 -0.24
CA ALA A 258 -2.84 14.20 -1.67
C ALA A 258 -4.25 14.00 -2.26
N ALA A 259 -5.09 13.19 -1.58
CA ALA A 259 -6.47 12.97 -2.01
C ALA A 259 -7.31 14.26 -1.97
N ARG A 260 -7.05 15.13 -1.00
CA ARG A 260 -7.71 16.44 -0.85
C ARG A 260 -7.43 17.35 -2.03
N ILE A 261 -6.18 17.50 -2.45
CA ILE A 261 -5.83 18.31 -3.61
C ILE A 261 -6.49 17.72 -4.86
N ALA A 262 -6.34 16.41 -5.07
CA ALA A 262 -6.89 15.73 -6.24
C ALA A 262 -8.42 15.92 -6.35
N TYR A 263 -9.14 15.82 -5.22
CA TYR A 263 -10.58 16.01 -5.17
C TYR A 263 -11.01 17.41 -5.58
N THR A 264 -10.29 18.45 -5.16
CA THR A 264 -10.56 19.83 -5.61
C THR A 264 -10.43 19.98 -7.12
N GLN A 265 -9.55 19.18 -7.73
CA GLN A 265 -9.30 19.17 -9.17
C GLN A 265 -10.19 18.17 -9.94
N GLY A 266 -11.19 17.57 -9.28
CA GLY A 266 -12.18 16.67 -9.89
C GLY A 266 -11.81 15.18 -9.90
N VAL A 267 -10.72 14.77 -9.23
CA VAL A 267 -10.31 13.36 -9.13
C VAL A 267 -10.58 12.82 -7.72
N ASP A 268 -11.52 11.89 -7.60
CA ASP A 268 -11.91 11.30 -6.32
C ASP A 268 -10.98 10.17 -5.87
N LEU A 269 -9.87 10.55 -5.23
CA LEU A 269 -8.95 9.61 -4.59
C LEU A 269 -9.42 9.12 -3.21
N PHE A 270 -10.33 9.84 -2.54
CA PHE A 270 -10.89 9.39 -1.25
C PHE A 270 -11.74 8.13 -1.42
N GLY A 271 -12.49 8.05 -2.52
CA GLY A 271 -13.33 6.89 -2.86
C GLY A 271 -12.58 5.66 -3.36
N ALA A 272 -11.26 5.73 -3.55
CA ALA A 272 -10.47 4.62 -4.10
C ALA A 272 -10.58 3.35 -3.24
N ALA A 273 -10.73 2.19 -3.91
CA ALA A 273 -10.83 0.86 -3.31
C ALA A 273 -11.84 0.77 -2.14
N ASP A 274 -13.08 1.21 -2.39
CA ASP A 274 -14.17 1.22 -1.41
C ASP A 274 -13.86 2.07 -0.17
N ASN A 275 -13.34 3.29 -0.41
CA ASN A 275 -12.88 4.19 0.65
C ASN A 275 -11.75 3.60 1.51
N ARG A 276 -10.73 2.98 0.88
CA ARG A 276 -9.59 2.36 1.59
C ARG A 276 -8.90 3.32 2.56
N LEU A 277 -8.85 4.60 2.21
CA LEU A 277 -8.31 5.64 3.08
C LEU A 277 -9.15 5.84 4.35
N ALA A 278 -10.48 5.84 4.24
CA ALA A 278 -11.38 5.86 5.41
C ALA A 278 -11.14 4.63 6.29
N LEU A 279 -11.05 3.45 5.69
CA LEU A 279 -10.82 2.21 6.43
C LEU A 279 -9.53 2.26 7.25
N GLY A 280 -8.43 2.75 6.67
CA GLY A 280 -7.16 2.89 7.38
C GLY A 280 -7.18 3.95 8.47
N LEU A 281 -7.80 5.11 8.22
CA LEU A 281 -7.99 6.16 9.22
C LEU A 281 -8.79 5.64 10.42
N GLU A 282 -9.90 4.95 10.18
CA GLU A 282 -10.79 4.46 11.22
C GLU A 282 -10.15 3.33 12.02
N TYR A 283 -9.50 2.37 11.34
CA TYR A 283 -8.74 1.29 11.96
C TYR A 283 -7.64 1.83 12.90
N SER A 284 -6.83 2.78 12.41
CA SER A 284 -5.74 3.34 13.20
C SER A 284 -6.25 4.18 14.36
N ALA A 285 -7.30 4.98 14.14
CA ALA A 285 -7.91 5.77 15.19
C ALA A 285 -8.47 4.89 16.31
N ARG A 286 -9.16 3.78 15.97
CA ARG A 286 -9.66 2.80 16.93
C ARG A 286 -8.54 2.29 17.84
N PHE A 287 -7.42 1.88 17.27
CA PHE A 287 -6.28 1.42 18.05
C PHE A 287 -5.72 2.54 18.95
N ILE A 288 -5.52 3.73 18.41
CA ILE A 288 -4.95 4.91 19.09
C ILE A 288 -5.84 5.39 20.26
N THR A 289 -7.16 5.30 20.15
CA THR A 289 -8.08 5.77 21.20
C THR A 289 -8.29 4.77 22.34
N GLY A 290 -7.77 3.54 22.21
CA GLY A 290 -7.66 2.57 23.30
C GLY A 290 -8.23 1.19 22.99
N ASP A 291 -8.93 1.04 21.87
CA ASP A 291 -9.54 -0.22 21.47
C ASP A 291 -8.52 -1.22 20.91
N SER A 292 -8.90 -2.50 20.89
CA SER A 292 -8.11 -3.56 20.27
C SER A 292 -8.42 -3.68 18.78
N VAL A 293 -7.39 -3.99 18.00
CA VAL A 293 -7.49 -4.26 16.55
C VAL A 293 -6.74 -5.54 16.23
N TYR A 294 -7.23 -6.29 15.24
CA TYR A 294 -6.47 -7.40 14.68
C TYR A 294 -5.43 -6.88 13.69
N ALA A 295 -4.21 -7.41 13.76
CA ALA A 295 -3.18 -7.16 12.76
C ALA A 295 -2.43 -8.44 12.39
N TYR A 296 -1.89 -8.46 11.18
CA TYR A 296 -0.82 -9.36 10.81
C TYR A 296 0.48 -8.86 11.45
N GLY A 297 0.93 -9.59 12.49
CA GLY A 297 1.95 -9.14 13.43
C GLY A 297 1.36 -8.39 14.65
N VAL A 298 2.24 -7.76 15.43
CA VAL A 298 1.86 -7.01 16.65
C VAL A 298 1.86 -5.50 16.36
N PRO A 299 0.73 -4.79 16.53
CA PRO A 299 0.69 -3.33 16.46
C PRO A 299 1.54 -2.70 17.55
N SER A 300 2.36 -1.72 17.17
CA SER A 300 3.28 -1.08 18.11
C SER A 300 2.56 -0.19 19.12
N GLN A 301 2.87 -0.36 20.40
CA GLN A 301 2.36 0.50 21.47
C GLN A 301 3.09 1.86 21.51
N ARG A 302 4.16 2.05 20.74
CA ARG A 302 4.91 3.32 20.73
C ARG A 302 4.00 4.44 20.22
N GLU A 303 3.89 5.49 21.02
CA GLU A 303 3.07 6.68 20.73
C GLU A 303 1.56 6.41 20.62
N ARG A 304 1.04 5.27 21.07
CA ARG A 304 -0.38 4.90 20.91
C ARG A 304 -1.37 5.97 21.38
N PHE A 305 -1.09 6.67 22.47
CA PHE A 305 -1.96 7.72 23.01
C PHE A 305 -1.48 9.13 22.70
N LYS A 306 -0.63 9.30 21.68
CA LYS A 306 -0.25 10.62 21.17
C LYS A 306 -1.15 11.00 20.00
N TYR A 307 -2.14 11.83 20.26
CA TYR A 307 -3.12 12.26 19.27
C TYR A 307 -2.57 13.42 18.44
N ARG A 308 -2.51 13.26 17.11
CA ARG A 308 -2.13 14.32 16.17
C ARG A 308 -3.38 14.90 15.51
N SER A 309 -3.44 16.22 15.41
CA SER A 309 -4.49 16.95 14.67
C SER A 309 -4.30 16.82 13.15
N GLY A 310 -5.27 17.30 12.36
CA GLY A 310 -5.16 17.37 10.90
C GLY A 310 -6.07 16.41 10.13
N PHE A 311 -7.00 15.72 10.80
CA PHE A 311 -7.93 14.78 10.16
C PHE A 311 -9.36 15.30 10.08
N GLU A 312 -9.63 16.53 10.55
CA GLU A 312 -10.97 17.12 10.56
C GLU A 312 -11.57 17.23 9.16
N TYR A 313 -10.75 17.51 8.14
CA TYR A 313 -11.21 17.53 6.75
C TYR A 313 -11.57 16.15 6.21
N CYS A 314 -10.95 15.08 6.75
CA CYS A 314 -11.31 13.71 6.39
C CYS A 314 -12.68 13.37 6.97
N ILE A 315 -12.94 13.75 8.24
CA ILE A 315 -14.27 13.61 8.85
C ILE A 315 -15.31 14.40 8.06
N ASP A 316 -15.01 15.64 7.69
CA ASP A 316 -15.91 16.49 6.90
C ASP A 316 -16.23 15.85 5.55
N HIS A 317 -15.20 15.38 4.84
CA HIS A 317 -15.34 14.70 3.55
C HIS A 317 -16.17 13.42 3.66
N PHE A 318 -15.75 12.47 4.50
CA PHE A 318 -16.38 11.16 4.56
C PHE A 318 -17.81 11.25 5.09
N ALA A 319 -18.09 12.12 6.05
CA ALA A 319 -19.47 12.36 6.49
C ALA A 319 -20.33 12.95 5.36
N ALA A 320 -19.81 13.86 4.54
CA ALA A 320 -20.52 14.37 3.35
C ALA A 320 -20.75 13.28 2.29
N LYS A 321 -19.89 12.25 2.26
CA LYS A 321 -20.06 11.04 1.43
C LYS A 321 -20.92 9.95 2.08
N GLY A 322 -21.50 10.20 3.25
CA GLY A 322 -22.37 9.24 3.94
C GLY A 322 -21.62 8.15 4.70
N ILE A 323 -20.33 8.32 4.99
CA ILE A 323 -19.51 7.36 5.73
C ILE A 323 -19.33 7.82 7.18
N ASP A 324 -19.58 6.93 8.14
CA ASP A 324 -19.32 7.20 9.55
C ASP A 324 -17.86 6.86 9.92
N MET A 325 -17.31 7.68 10.80
CA MET A 325 -15.91 7.65 11.24
C MET A 325 -15.82 7.93 12.75
N PRO A 326 -16.51 7.15 13.61
CA PRO A 326 -16.62 7.44 15.05
C PRO A 326 -15.27 7.48 15.78
N TYR A 327 -14.35 6.56 15.49
CA TYR A 327 -13.04 6.54 16.13
C TYR A 327 -12.15 7.69 15.65
N LEU A 328 -12.21 8.05 14.37
CA LEU A 328 -11.49 9.23 13.88
C LEU A 328 -12.01 10.52 14.52
N LYS A 329 -13.34 10.64 14.68
CA LYS A 329 -13.97 11.74 15.43
C LYS A 329 -13.47 11.78 16.88
N GLU A 330 -13.41 10.62 17.54
CA GLU A 330 -12.88 10.51 18.90
C GLU A 330 -11.42 10.96 18.96
N LEU A 331 -10.56 10.46 18.06
CA LEU A 331 -9.15 10.87 17.98
C LEU A 331 -9.03 12.39 17.83
N CYS A 332 -9.74 12.99 16.87
CA CYS A 332 -9.77 14.44 16.67
C CYS A 332 -10.25 15.21 17.91
N SER A 333 -11.22 14.68 18.66
CA SER A 333 -11.73 15.30 19.89
C SER A 333 -10.70 15.32 21.03
N ARG A 334 -9.75 14.37 21.03
CA ARG A 334 -8.67 14.27 22.02
C ARG A 334 -7.43 15.09 21.65
N THR A 335 -7.43 15.75 20.50
CA THR A 335 -6.30 16.59 20.09
C THR A 335 -6.33 17.96 20.76
N GLU A 336 -5.20 18.38 21.30
CA GLU A 336 -5.04 19.71 21.89
C GLU A 336 -4.62 20.73 20.83
N MET A 337 -5.40 21.79 20.68
CA MET A 337 -5.06 22.93 19.84
C MET A 337 -4.13 23.89 20.63
N ASN A 338 -2.82 23.62 20.61
CA ASN A 338 -1.83 24.32 21.44
C ASN A 338 -0.63 24.88 20.66
N ASN A 339 -0.59 24.70 19.33
CA ASN A 339 0.51 25.15 18.47
C ASN A 339 0.01 25.61 17.08
N PRO A 340 0.84 26.36 16.30
CA PRO A 340 0.44 26.86 14.99
C PRO A 340 -0.06 25.80 13.99
N ALA A 341 0.51 24.59 14.02
CA ALA A 341 0.11 23.50 13.14
C ALA A 341 -1.36 23.13 13.36
N SER A 342 -1.68 22.84 14.63
CA SER A 342 -3.04 22.47 15.03
C SER A 342 -4.06 23.57 14.75
N ALA A 343 -3.67 24.83 14.95
CA ALA A 343 -4.51 25.98 14.66
C ALA A 343 -4.79 26.12 13.15
N LEU A 344 -3.74 26.02 12.32
CA LEU A 344 -3.86 26.03 10.87
C LEU A 344 -4.81 24.94 10.38
N TRP A 345 -4.61 23.69 10.81
CA TRP A 345 -5.45 22.58 10.37
C TRP A 345 -6.92 22.76 10.74
N LYS A 346 -7.23 23.26 11.93
CA LYS A 346 -8.62 23.53 12.34
C LYS A 346 -9.26 24.64 11.50
N LEU A 347 -8.49 25.66 11.13
CA LEU A 347 -8.98 26.74 10.25
C LEU A 347 -9.28 26.22 8.85
N THR A 348 -8.37 25.43 8.30
CA THR A 348 -8.40 25.01 6.91
C THR A 348 -9.10 23.66 6.69
N ALA A 349 -9.80 23.11 7.69
CA ALA A 349 -10.34 21.76 7.59
C ALA A 349 -11.59 21.62 6.69
N PHE A 350 -12.50 22.57 6.75
CA PHE A 350 -13.87 22.35 6.27
C PHE A 350 -14.09 22.90 4.86
N ARG A 351 -14.90 22.19 4.08
CA ARG A 351 -15.30 22.64 2.75
C ARG A 351 -16.68 23.28 2.75
N ASP A 352 -16.81 24.34 1.96
CA ASP A 352 -18.09 25.01 1.74
C ASP A 352 -19.14 24.04 1.16
N ALA A 353 -18.71 23.21 0.21
CA ALA A 353 -19.56 22.21 -0.44
C ALA A 353 -20.10 21.13 0.52
N PHE A 354 -19.51 20.96 1.71
CA PHE A 354 -19.85 19.92 2.68
C PHE A 354 -20.61 20.44 3.91
N ARG A 355 -21.16 21.66 3.82
CA ARG A 355 -22.06 22.24 4.85
C ARG A 355 -23.24 21.33 5.14
N GLN A 356 -23.83 20.72 4.11
CA GLN A 356 -24.92 19.76 4.25
C GLN A 356 -24.37 18.33 4.21
N LYS A 357 -24.79 17.52 5.16
CA LYS A 357 -24.40 16.11 5.27
C LYS A 357 -25.65 15.23 5.26
N PRO A 358 -25.59 14.01 4.72
CA PRO A 358 -26.64 13.01 4.87
C PRO A 358 -27.00 12.80 6.34
N ALA A 359 -28.28 12.54 6.62
CA ALA A 359 -28.76 12.27 7.98
C ALA A 359 -28.33 10.88 8.48
N GLU A 360 -28.20 9.93 7.57
CA GLU A 360 -27.76 8.56 7.83
C GLU A 360 -26.35 8.37 7.29
N LEU A 361 -25.47 7.79 8.11
CA LEU A 361 -24.11 7.44 7.76
C LEU A 361 -23.92 5.92 7.88
N THR A 362 -23.03 5.35 7.08
CA THR A 362 -22.71 3.92 7.09
C THR A 362 -21.27 3.68 7.49
N ASP A 363 -21.04 2.63 8.28
CA ASP A 363 -19.70 2.22 8.69
C ASP A 363 -18.88 1.72 7.50
N VAL A 364 -17.59 2.09 7.47
CA VAL A 364 -16.62 1.51 6.54
C VAL A 364 -16.42 0.01 6.86
N GLN A 365 -16.33 -0.82 5.81
CA GLN A 365 -16.25 -2.27 5.95
C GLN A 365 -14.87 -2.79 5.56
N GLU A 366 -14.27 -3.62 6.43
CA GLU A 366 -13.07 -4.38 6.10
C GLU A 366 -13.40 -5.59 5.21
N SER A 367 -12.45 -5.99 4.37
CA SER A 367 -12.57 -7.23 3.60
C SER A 367 -12.56 -8.44 4.53
N LYS A 368 -13.42 -9.41 4.24
CA LYS A 368 -13.46 -10.71 4.93
C LYS A 368 -12.80 -11.84 4.14
N ILE A 369 -12.26 -11.53 2.96
CA ILE A 369 -11.54 -12.49 2.13
C ILE A 369 -10.24 -12.88 2.84
N ALA A 370 -10.00 -14.19 2.99
CA ALA A 370 -8.84 -14.75 3.71
C ALA A 370 -8.62 -14.22 5.14
N TYR A 371 -9.71 -13.85 5.83
CA TYR A 371 -9.65 -13.26 7.17
C TYR A 371 -10.25 -14.21 8.23
N HIS A 372 -9.51 -14.70 9.23
CA HIS A 372 -8.07 -14.52 9.48
C HIS A 372 -7.24 -15.67 8.92
N ALA A 373 -6.22 -15.37 8.12
CA ALA A 373 -5.23 -16.35 7.69
C ALA A 373 -3.94 -16.29 8.52
N GLY A 374 -3.20 -17.40 8.53
CA GLY A 374 -1.91 -17.56 9.21
C GLY A 374 -2.02 -18.23 10.57
N ALA A 375 -0.90 -18.27 11.28
CA ALA A 375 -0.83 -18.79 12.64
C ALA A 375 -1.80 -18.05 13.57
N THR A 376 -2.57 -18.83 14.34
CA THR A 376 -3.67 -18.29 15.16
C THR A 376 -3.14 -17.50 16.36
N LEU A 377 -3.96 -16.57 16.83
CA LEU A 377 -3.72 -15.91 18.12
C LEU A 377 -4.06 -16.84 19.30
N GLU A 378 -5.04 -17.73 19.11
CA GLU A 378 -5.45 -18.69 20.13
C GLU A 378 -4.45 -19.84 20.24
N GLN A 379 -4.03 -20.15 21.46
CA GLN A 379 -3.17 -21.27 21.78
C GLN A 379 -4.02 -22.53 21.99
N THR A 380 -4.39 -23.21 20.90
CA THR A 380 -5.20 -24.43 20.97
C THR A 380 -4.33 -25.67 20.88
N ARG A 381 -4.38 -26.52 21.90
CA ARG A 381 -3.78 -27.86 21.86
C ARG A 381 -4.66 -28.79 21.00
N PRO A 382 -4.08 -29.59 20.08
CA PRO A 382 -4.82 -30.60 19.34
C PRO A 382 -5.52 -31.59 20.29
N ILE A 383 -6.77 -31.95 19.99
CA ILE A 383 -7.49 -33.01 20.72
C ILE A 383 -7.16 -34.34 20.03
N SER A 384 -6.12 -35.02 20.48
CA SER A 384 -5.70 -36.33 19.98
C SER A 384 -5.11 -37.20 21.10
N GLN A 385 -5.33 -38.51 21.05
CA GLN A 385 -4.73 -39.48 21.99
C GLN A 385 -3.27 -39.83 21.63
N SER A 386 -2.76 -39.36 20.48
CA SER A 386 -1.46 -39.72 19.92
C SER A 386 -0.57 -38.48 19.73
N ILE A 387 -0.31 -37.77 20.83
CA ILE A 387 0.47 -36.53 20.86
C ILE A 387 1.85 -36.78 21.48
N ILE A 388 2.88 -36.23 20.85
CA ILE A 388 4.24 -36.12 21.38
C ILE A 388 4.49 -34.63 21.59
N GLU A 389 4.58 -34.22 22.84
CA GLU A 389 4.90 -32.83 23.17
C GLU A 389 6.40 -32.59 23.04
N VAL A 390 6.75 -31.43 22.47
CA VAL A 390 8.13 -31.01 22.26
C VAL A 390 8.26 -29.57 22.73
N ASN A 391 9.31 -29.29 23.48
CA ASN A 391 9.70 -27.95 23.91
C ASN A 391 10.84 -27.41 23.03
N ASP A 392 11.04 -26.09 23.05
CA ASP A 392 12.01 -25.39 22.19
C ASP A 392 13.49 -25.73 22.46
N GLN A 393 13.81 -26.36 23.58
CA GLN A 393 15.15 -26.84 23.92
C GLN A 393 15.47 -28.23 23.35
N GLU A 394 14.45 -28.96 22.89
CA GLU A 394 14.60 -30.35 22.44
C GLU A 394 15.02 -30.42 20.95
N ASP A 395 15.73 -31.50 20.59
CA ASP A 395 16.12 -31.73 19.20
C ASP A 395 14.91 -32.24 18.38
N LEU A 396 14.22 -31.27 17.77
CA LEU A 396 13.04 -31.53 16.94
C LEU A 396 13.34 -32.50 15.79
N GLN A 397 14.53 -32.46 15.18
CA GLN A 397 14.85 -33.36 14.08
C GLN A 397 14.94 -34.81 14.56
N THR A 398 15.54 -35.04 15.72
CA THR A 398 15.65 -36.36 16.34
C THR A 398 14.27 -36.92 16.69
N ILE A 399 13.37 -36.09 17.23
CA ILE A 399 12.00 -36.48 17.58
C ILE A 399 11.18 -36.84 16.34
N LEU A 400 11.28 -36.06 15.26
CA LEU A 400 10.62 -36.38 13.99
C LEU A 400 11.10 -37.71 13.42
N ARG A 401 12.42 -37.96 13.42
CA ARG A 401 12.98 -39.23 12.94
C ARG A 401 12.49 -40.43 13.75
N ALA A 402 12.42 -40.30 15.08
CA ALA A 402 11.96 -41.37 15.96
C ALA A 402 10.47 -41.72 15.76
N ASN A 403 9.70 -40.82 15.15
CA ASN A 403 8.25 -40.97 14.95
C ASN A 403 7.83 -40.93 13.47
N ALA A 404 8.79 -41.11 12.56
CA ALA A 404 8.52 -41.26 11.13
C ALA A 404 7.55 -42.43 10.87
N GLY A 405 6.55 -42.25 10.01
CA GLY A 405 5.59 -43.31 9.68
C GLY A 405 4.53 -43.58 10.75
N SER A 406 4.52 -42.83 11.86
CA SER A 406 3.69 -43.16 13.02
C SER A 406 2.25 -42.65 12.95
N GLY A 407 1.98 -41.65 12.09
CA GLY A 407 0.72 -40.91 12.04
C GLY A 407 0.46 -40.03 13.26
N LYS A 408 1.41 -39.90 14.19
CA LYS A 408 1.27 -39.14 15.44
C LYS A 408 1.38 -37.63 15.21
N THR A 409 0.82 -36.87 16.14
CA THR A 409 0.98 -35.41 16.21
C THR A 409 2.20 -35.07 17.06
N VAL A 410 3.19 -34.43 16.46
CA VAL A 410 4.30 -33.76 17.16
C VAL A 410 3.86 -32.34 17.47
N PHE A 411 3.49 -32.10 18.73
CA PHE A 411 2.94 -30.84 19.21
C PHE A 411 4.05 -29.99 19.82
N LEU A 412 4.33 -28.86 19.18
CA LEU A 412 5.36 -27.91 19.56
C LEU A 412 4.77 -26.88 20.51
N ARG A 413 5.23 -26.88 21.77
CA ARG A 413 4.89 -25.83 22.74
C ARG A 413 5.36 -24.46 22.25
N ALA A 414 4.76 -23.39 22.76
CA ALA A 414 5.20 -22.02 22.53
C ALA A 414 6.70 -21.88 22.81
N GLY A 415 7.41 -21.23 21.89
CA GLY A 415 8.86 -21.08 21.93
C GLY A 415 9.49 -20.90 20.54
N GLU A 416 10.77 -20.56 20.54
CA GLU A 416 11.57 -20.40 19.33
C GLU A 416 12.47 -21.62 19.10
N TYR A 417 12.14 -22.43 18.09
CA TYR A 417 12.88 -23.61 17.70
C TYR A 417 13.94 -23.23 16.67
N LYS A 418 15.18 -23.10 17.13
CA LYS A 418 16.32 -22.69 16.29
C LYS A 418 16.84 -23.85 15.45
N LEU A 419 16.63 -23.76 14.14
CA LEU A 419 17.04 -24.77 13.17
C LEU A 419 18.49 -24.54 12.76
N LYS A 420 19.40 -25.41 13.22
CA LYS A 420 20.84 -25.39 12.85
C LYS A 420 21.11 -25.95 11.45
N GLN A 421 20.19 -26.75 10.96
CA GLN A 421 20.15 -27.38 9.64
C GLN A 421 18.69 -27.44 9.17
N SER A 422 18.45 -27.70 7.89
CA SER A 422 17.09 -27.90 7.38
C SER A 422 16.37 -29.01 8.13
N LEU A 423 15.13 -28.75 8.52
CA LEU A 423 14.26 -29.73 9.16
C LEU A 423 13.70 -30.69 8.10
N ILE A 424 14.03 -31.96 8.24
CA ILE A 424 13.64 -33.04 7.33
C ILE A 424 12.35 -33.68 7.83
N ILE A 425 11.28 -33.60 7.04
CA ILE A 425 9.93 -34.07 7.41
C ILE A 425 9.68 -35.47 6.84
N PRO A 426 9.40 -36.48 7.70
CA PRO A 426 9.07 -37.83 7.26
C PRO A 426 7.61 -37.98 6.80
N SER A 427 7.28 -39.13 6.21
CA SER A 427 5.91 -39.56 5.96
C SER A 427 5.10 -39.76 7.24
N ASP A 428 3.78 -39.69 7.10
CA ASP A 428 2.77 -39.99 8.10
C ASP A 428 3.05 -39.27 9.41
N ILE A 429 3.05 -37.94 9.35
CA ILE A 429 3.36 -37.07 10.49
C ILE A 429 2.49 -35.82 10.47
N HIS A 430 2.09 -35.38 11.65
CA HIS A 430 1.42 -34.11 11.87
C HIS A 430 2.25 -33.25 12.81
N ILE A 431 2.73 -32.10 12.36
CA ILE A 431 3.41 -31.11 13.20
C ILE A 431 2.41 -30.00 13.48
N CYS A 432 2.19 -29.68 14.76
CA CYS A 432 1.25 -28.65 15.17
C CYS A 432 1.88 -27.75 16.24
N GLY A 433 1.73 -26.43 16.12
CA GLY A 433 2.15 -25.47 17.13
C GLY A 433 1.01 -24.86 17.94
N GLU A 434 1.38 -23.90 18.81
CA GLU A 434 0.47 -23.07 19.60
C GLU A 434 0.24 -21.69 18.94
N GLY A 435 0.17 -21.66 17.61
CA GLY A 435 -0.09 -20.45 16.83
C GLY A 435 1.12 -19.53 16.76
N ARG A 436 0.88 -18.22 16.85
CA ARG A 436 1.93 -17.20 16.70
C ARG A 436 3.06 -17.30 17.72
N SER A 437 2.84 -18.01 18.83
CA SER A 437 3.84 -18.22 19.88
C SER A 437 4.78 -19.40 19.59
N THR A 438 4.55 -20.20 18.55
CA THR A 438 5.44 -21.29 18.14
C THR A 438 6.15 -20.91 16.85
N VAL A 439 7.47 -20.76 16.90
CA VAL A 439 8.26 -20.22 15.79
C VAL A 439 9.40 -21.17 15.44
N LEU A 440 9.43 -21.63 14.19
CA LEU A 440 10.59 -22.29 13.60
C LEU A 440 11.45 -21.22 12.92
N ILE A 441 12.67 -21.01 13.39
CA ILE A 441 13.57 -19.98 12.86
C ILE A 441 14.92 -20.59 12.48
N CYS A 442 15.41 -20.23 11.29
CA CYS A 442 16.69 -20.73 10.80
C CYS A 442 17.87 -19.98 11.43
N GLU A 443 18.85 -20.72 11.93
CA GLU A 443 20.17 -20.14 12.16
C GLU A 443 20.83 -19.77 10.83
N PRO A 444 21.78 -18.81 10.84
CA PRO A 444 22.52 -18.45 9.65
C PRO A 444 23.27 -19.60 8.98
N THR A 445 23.41 -20.78 9.59
CA THR A 445 24.04 -21.95 8.95
C THR A 445 23.14 -22.61 7.89
N VAL A 446 21.81 -22.41 7.94
CA VAL A 446 20.88 -23.01 6.97
C VAL A 446 20.91 -22.21 5.66
N ARG A 447 21.22 -22.88 4.55
CA ARG A 447 21.48 -22.22 3.24
C ARG A 447 20.52 -22.60 2.11
N THR A 448 19.52 -23.45 2.37
CA THR A 448 18.65 -23.98 1.30
C THR A 448 17.16 -23.75 1.56
N ALA A 449 16.62 -24.38 2.59
CA ALA A 449 15.25 -24.22 3.04
C ALA A 449 15.15 -24.47 4.56
N ALA A 450 14.16 -23.87 5.23
CA ALA A 450 13.87 -24.20 6.62
C ALA A 450 13.38 -25.65 6.75
N ILE A 451 12.49 -26.07 5.84
CA ILE A 451 11.86 -27.40 5.85
C ILE A 451 12.07 -28.08 4.49
N LEU A 452 12.49 -29.35 4.53
CA LEU A 452 12.68 -30.22 3.37
C LEU A 452 11.90 -31.53 3.52
N LEU A 453 11.55 -32.12 2.38
CA LEU A 453 10.97 -33.46 2.32
C LEU A 453 12.02 -34.52 2.69
N GLY A 454 11.67 -35.48 3.53
CA GLY A 454 12.57 -36.54 3.97
C GLY A 454 12.61 -37.78 3.10
N ASP A 455 11.52 -38.09 2.41
CA ASP A 455 11.41 -39.21 1.48
C ASP A 455 10.69 -38.72 0.21
N LEU A 456 11.23 -39.04 -0.96
CA LEU A 456 10.71 -38.62 -2.26
C LEU A 456 9.31 -39.18 -2.55
N GLU A 457 8.90 -40.25 -1.85
CA GLU A 457 7.57 -40.85 -1.96
C GLU A 457 6.68 -40.56 -0.74
N ALA A 458 7.03 -39.54 0.05
CA ALA A 458 6.38 -39.33 1.33
C ALA A 458 4.87 -39.08 1.24
N LYS A 459 4.13 -39.43 2.29
CA LYS A 459 2.66 -39.32 2.30
C LYS A 459 2.16 -38.74 3.60
N ASN A 460 0.97 -38.14 3.56
CA ASN A 460 0.22 -37.73 4.76
C ASN A 460 1.04 -36.80 5.69
N ILE A 461 1.51 -35.68 5.14
CA ILE A 461 2.25 -34.66 5.90
C ILE A 461 1.30 -33.52 6.23
N THR A 462 1.16 -33.19 7.51
CA THR A 462 0.43 -32.00 7.96
C THR A 462 1.35 -31.09 8.77
N ILE A 463 1.41 -29.79 8.44
CA ILE A 463 2.09 -28.77 9.24
C ILE A 463 1.07 -27.68 9.55
N GLU A 464 0.87 -27.42 10.85
CA GLU A 464 -0.27 -26.65 11.31
C GLU A 464 0.10 -25.66 12.43
N ASN A 465 -0.53 -24.48 12.39
CA ASN A 465 -0.60 -23.54 13.51
C ASN A 465 0.73 -23.10 14.12
N LEU A 466 1.67 -22.66 13.27
CA LEU A 466 2.97 -22.14 13.70
C LEU A 466 3.52 -21.11 12.71
N ILE A 467 4.60 -20.42 13.08
CA ILE A 467 5.34 -19.51 12.21
C ILE A 467 6.61 -20.21 11.71
N VAL A 468 6.87 -20.13 10.41
CA VAL A 468 8.18 -20.43 9.82
C VAL A 468 8.80 -19.08 9.43
N GLU A 469 9.93 -18.74 10.05
CA GLU A 469 10.55 -17.40 10.01
C GLU A 469 11.89 -17.42 9.27
N GLY A 470 11.98 -16.61 8.21
CA GLY A 470 13.18 -16.43 7.39
C GLY A 470 14.05 -15.25 7.78
N ALA A 471 13.61 -14.39 8.71
CA ALA A 471 14.42 -13.33 9.28
C ALA A 471 15.54 -13.88 10.18
N LYS A 472 16.53 -13.04 10.47
CA LYS A 472 17.64 -13.38 11.37
C LYS A 472 17.16 -13.61 12.81
N GLU A 473 16.15 -12.87 13.23
CA GLU A 473 15.59 -12.85 14.58
C GLU A 473 14.07 -12.69 14.47
N HIS A 474 13.32 -13.39 15.31
CA HIS A 474 11.87 -13.23 15.41
C HIS A 474 11.57 -12.19 16.50
N GLN A 475 11.51 -10.92 16.10
CA GLN A 475 11.22 -9.82 17.02
C GLN A 475 10.14 -8.92 16.44
N ASP A 476 9.43 -8.23 17.32
CA ASP A 476 8.55 -7.15 16.93
C ASP A 476 9.36 -6.10 16.16
N ALA A 477 8.97 -5.89 14.90
CA ALA A 477 9.69 -5.02 14.00
C ALA A 477 9.73 -3.59 14.56
N TYR A 478 10.92 -3.02 14.78
CA TYR A 478 11.05 -1.60 15.15
C TYR A 478 10.54 -0.67 14.04
N ASP A 479 10.75 -1.10 12.79
CA ASP A 479 10.28 -0.51 11.54
C ASP A 479 9.85 -1.65 10.59
N PRO A 480 8.74 -1.55 9.86
CA PRO A 480 8.23 -2.61 8.98
C PRO A 480 9.19 -3.03 7.85
N ASN A 481 10.12 -2.17 7.44
CA ASN A 481 11.18 -2.51 6.48
C ASN A 481 12.45 -3.06 7.16
N SER A 482 12.48 -3.16 8.50
CA SER A 482 13.58 -3.77 9.24
C SER A 482 13.83 -5.19 8.76
N GLY A 483 15.09 -5.57 8.58
CA GLY A 483 15.43 -6.90 8.10
C GLY A 483 15.36 -7.07 6.58
N ARG A 484 14.58 -6.24 5.86
CA ARG A 484 14.37 -6.39 4.41
C ARG A 484 15.67 -6.25 3.62
N PHE A 485 16.52 -5.27 3.97
CA PHE A 485 17.84 -5.08 3.34
C PHE A 485 18.75 -6.32 3.45
N TYR A 486 18.70 -7.04 4.57
CA TYR A 486 19.50 -8.26 4.77
C TYR A 486 19.02 -9.44 3.92
N ARG A 487 17.84 -9.36 3.30
CA ARG A 487 17.24 -10.45 2.51
C ARG A 487 17.07 -10.12 1.03
N THR A 488 17.17 -8.84 0.66
CA THR A 488 17.03 -8.37 -0.72
C THR A 488 18.36 -8.12 -1.43
N GLY A 489 19.46 -8.01 -0.68
CA GLY A 489 20.80 -7.75 -1.23
C GLY A 489 21.43 -8.97 -1.90
N ARG A 490 22.35 -8.73 -2.85
CA ARG A 490 23.10 -9.76 -3.62
C ARG A 490 23.81 -10.80 -2.74
N TYR A 491 24.25 -10.41 -1.55
CA TYR A 491 24.99 -11.26 -0.61
C TYR A 491 24.11 -11.90 0.47
N SER A 492 22.79 -11.76 0.36
CA SER A 492 21.91 -12.33 1.37
C SER A 492 21.81 -13.84 1.25
N ASN A 493 21.48 -14.48 2.37
CA ASN A 493 21.30 -15.92 2.43
C ASN A 493 20.11 -16.34 1.56
N ALA A 494 20.33 -17.15 0.52
CA ALA A 494 19.29 -17.64 -0.38
C ALA A 494 18.49 -18.79 0.26
N LEU A 495 17.52 -18.46 1.10
CA LEU A 495 16.78 -19.38 1.95
C LEU A 495 15.31 -19.43 1.51
N ALA A 496 14.80 -20.63 1.25
CA ALA A 496 13.37 -20.89 1.10
C ALA A 496 12.73 -21.25 2.45
N GLY A 497 11.42 -21.12 2.58
CA GLY A 497 10.72 -21.58 3.79
C GLY A 497 10.54 -23.09 3.76
N ILE A 498 9.53 -23.55 3.06
CA ILE A 498 9.17 -24.96 2.92
C ILE A 498 9.43 -25.39 1.48
N SER A 499 10.24 -26.43 1.27
CA SER A 499 10.56 -26.95 -0.06
C SER A 499 10.35 -28.47 -0.10
N LEU A 500 9.19 -28.91 -0.60
CA LEU A 500 8.81 -30.32 -0.69
C LEU A 500 8.77 -30.76 -2.15
N ARG A 501 9.60 -31.74 -2.52
CA ARG A 501 9.78 -32.15 -3.92
C ARG A 501 9.83 -33.68 -4.02
N GLY A 502 8.88 -34.25 -4.75
CA GLY A 502 8.97 -35.65 -5.22
C GLY A 502 9.85 -35.76 -6.47
N GLU A 503 10.14 -36.99 -6.90
CA GLU A 503 10.89 -37.28 -8.13
C GLU A 503 10.27 -38.40 -8.99
N ALA A 504 9.16 -39.01 -8.56
CA ALA A 504 8.65 -40.26 -9.09
C ALA A 504 7.16 -40.22 -9.50
N GLY A 505 6.73 -39.15 -10.17
CA GLY A 505 5.44 -39.12 -10.86
C GLY A 505 4.24 -39.17 -9.90
N HIS A 506 4.23 -38.25 -8.93
CA HIS A 506 3.18 -38.06 -7.93
C HIS A 506 3.02 -39.18 -6.87
N THR A 507 4.07 -39.94 -6.56
CA THR A 507 4.08 -40.83 -5.38
C THR A 507 4.05 -40.04 -4.06
N PHE A 508 4.69 -38.87 -4.05
CA PHE A 508 4.58 -37.86 -3.00
C PHE A 508 3.14 -37.32 -2.95
N SER A 509 2.46 -37.44 -1.81
CA SER A 509 1.03 -37.11 -1.75
C SER A 509 0.49 -36.69 -0.38
N LYS A 510 -0.68 -36.04 -0.39
CA LYS A 510 -1.45 -35.65 0.79
C LYS A 510 -0.67 -34.73 1.73
N VAL A 511 -0.31 -33.57 1.20
CA VAL A 511 0.34 -32.49 1.96
C VAL A 511 -0.73 -31.51 2.40
N LYS A 512 -0.74 -31.18 3.69
CA LYS A 512 -1.63 -30.18 4.27
C LYS A 512 -0.83 -29.12 5.01
N LEU A 513 -0.97 -27.87 4.61
CA LEU A 513 -0.51 -26.70 5.37
C LEU A 513 -1.75 -25.97 5.86
N LYS A 514 -1.86 -25.76 7.18
CA LYS A 514 -3.07 -25.19 7.78
C LYS A 514 -2.73 -24.17 8.86
N ASP A 515 -3.44 -23.04 8.91
CA ASP A 515 -3.23 -22.02 9.94
C ASP A 515 -1.73 -21.63 10.06
N LEU A 516 -1.03 -21.55 8.92
CA LEU A 516 0.43 -21.49 8.90
C LEU A 516 0.89 -20.13 8.41
N THR A 517 1.82 -19.48 9.14
CA THR A 517 2.51 -18.29 8.64
C THR A 517 3.90 -18.66 8.14
N VAL A 518 4.21 -18.34 6.88
CA VAL A 518 5.56 -18.49 6.31
C VAL A 518 6.01 -17.12 5.83
N ILE A 519 6.99 -16.54 6.52
CA ILE A 519 7.30 -15.13 6.38
C ILE A 519 8.80 -14.88 6.26
N ASN A 520 9.15 -13.79 5.57
CA ASN A 520 10.50 -13.27 5.46
C ASN A 520 11.52 -14.18 4.77
N PHE A 521 11.12 -15.08 3.88
CA PHE A 521 12.10 -15.85 3.09
C PHE A 521 12.67 -15.06 1.91
N SER A 522 13.94 -15.31 1.59
CA SER A 522 14.60 -14.62 0.47
C SER A 522 14.31 -15.31 -0.86
N ARG A 523 14.12 -16.64 -0.87
CA ARG A 523 13.53 -17.36 -2.01
C ARG A 523 12.04 -17.57 -1.79
N SER A 524 11.45 -18.53 -2.50
CA SER A 524 10.04 -18.86 -2.31
C SER A 524 9.72 -19.21 -0.86
N GLY A 525 8.62 -18.68 -0.34
CA GLY A 525 8.11 -19.02 0.98
C GLY A 525 7.79 -20.50 1.04
N VAL A 526 6.94 -20.96 0.13
CA VAL A 526 6.61 -22.39 -0.04
C VAL A 526 6.79 -22.82 -1.48
N TYR A 527 7.47 -23.95 -1.67
CA TYR A 527 7.64 -24.62 -2.96
C TYR A 527 7.25 -26.10 -2.84
N ILE A 528 6.27 -26.53 -3.64
CA ILE A 528 5.82 -27.92 -3.72
C ILE A 528 5.93 -28.40 -5.17
N SER A 529 6.51 -29.57 -5.40
CA SER A 529 6.61 -30.15 -6.75
C SER A 529 6.44 -31.66 -6.75
N ASP A 530 5.90 -32.19 -7.85
CA ASP A 530 5.63 -33.61 -8.07
C ASP A 530 4.71 -34.23 -7.00
N ALA A 531 3.66 -33.51 -6.60
CA ALA A 531 2.76 -33.90 -5.51
C ALA A 531 1.32 -34.20 -5.99
N LYS A 532 0.63 -35.12 -5.30
CA LYS A 532 -0.82 -35.32 -5.44
C LYS A 532 -1.57 -35.05 -4.14
N GLY A 533 -2.63 -34.24 -4.17
CA GLY A 533 -3.40 -33.92 -2.97
C GLY A 533 -2.68 -32.88 -2.12
N VAL A 534 -2.65 -31.64 -2.57
CA VAL A 534 -2.06 -30.51 -1.83
C VAL A 534 -3.20 -29.64 -1.29
N GLU A 535 -3.24 -29.43 0.02
CA GLU A 535 -4.21 -28.57 0.70
C GLU A 535 -3.49 -27.43 1.42
N ILE A 536 -3.83 -26.19 1.08
CA ILE A 536 -3.39 -24.96 1.74
C ILE A 536 -4.64 -24.27 2.28
N ASP A 537 -4.74 -24.14 3.60
CA ASP A 537 -5.97 -23.73 4.28
C ASP A 537 -5.66 -22.69 5.37
N HIS A 538 -6.26 -21.50 5.30
CA HIS A 538 -6.02 -20.43 6.29
C HIS A 538 -4.52 -20.10 6.49
N CYS A 539 -3.71 -20.11 5.44
CA CYS A 539 -2.27 -19.81 5.53
C CYS A 539 -1.95 -18.35 5.17
N ASP A 540 -0.90 -17.79 5.78
CA ASP A 540 -0.36 -16.45 5.47
C ASP A 540 1.09 -16.58 4.99
N PHE A 541 1.27 -16.53 3.66
CA PHE A 541 2.60 -16.54 3.04
C PHE A 541 2.90 -15.14 2.53
N THR A 542 3.62 -14.36 3.33
CA THR A 542 3.83 -12.93 3.11
C THR A 542 5.30 -12.53 3.22
N GLU A 543 5.74 -11.45 2.55
CA GLU A 543 7.12 -10.91 2.63
C GLU A 543 8.23 -11.91 2.20
N ASN A 544 7.88 -12.88 1.37
CA ASN A 544 8.82 -13.86 0.81
C ASN A 544 9.34 -13.40 -0.57
N GLY A 545 10.24 -14.19 -1.17
CA GLY A 545 10.73 -13.90 -2.51
C GLY A 545 11.53 -12.59 -2.61
N ALA A 546 12.38 -12.31 -1.62
CA ALA A 546 13.16 -11.08 -1.53
C ALA A 546 14.43 -11.02 -2.41
N HIS A 547 15.01 -12.17 -2.74
CA HIS A 547 16.38 -12.27 -3.23
C HIS A 547 16.51 -12.01 -4.74
N VAL A 548 17.56 -11.30 -5.15
CA VAL A 548 17.85 -11.10 -6.58
C VAL A 548 18.45 -12.35 -7.24
N VAL A 549 19.23 -13.13 -6.49
CA VAL A 549 19.97 -14.30 -7.01
C VAL A 549 19.15 -15.59 -6.80
N PRO A 550 19.11 -16.52 -7.76
CA PRO A 550 19.96 -16.59 -8.97
C PRO A 550 19.40 -15.89 -10.22
N GLY A 551 18.29 -15.18 -10.11
CA GLY A 551 17.63 -14.47 -11.21
C GLY A 551 16.12 -14.39 -10.97
N PRO A 552 15.37 -13.65 -11.79
CA PRO A 552 13.91 -13.53 -11.64
C PRO A 552 13.20 -14.89 -11.79
N ARG A 553 11.92 -14.94 -11.40
CA ARG A 553 11.02 -16.12 -11.48
C ARG A 553 11.32 -17.28 -10.52
N LEU A 554 12.12 -17.07 -9.47
CA LEU A 554 12.43 -18.10 -8.47
C LEU A 554 12.06 -17.66 -7.04
N GLN A 555 11.28 -16.60 -6.92
CA GLN A 555 11.03 -15.87 -5.69
C GLN A 555 9.53 -15.57 -5.56
N HIS A 556 8.79 -16.46 -4.90
CA HIS A 556 7.33 -16.39 -4.81
C HIS A 556 6.83 -16.52 -3.38
N ASN A 557 5.59 -16.15 -3.09
CA ASN A 557 5.00 -16.55 -1.80
C ASN A 557 4.68 -18.06 -1.82
N LEU A 558 3.95 -18.52 -2.84
CA LEU A 558 3.67 -19.93 -3.10
C LEU A 558 3.99 -20.31 -4.55
N MET A 559 4.70 -21.43 -4.72
CA MET A 559 4.93 -22.06 -6.02
C MET A 559 4.59 -23.54 -5.95
N ILE A 560 3.68 -23.99 -6.82
CA ILE A 560 3.35 -25.40 -7.00
C ILE A 560 3.59 -25.80 -8.45
N GLN A 561 4.41 -26.83 -8.67
CA GLN A 561 4.74 -27.33 -10.00
C GLN A 561 4.39 -28.81 -10.15
N HIS A 562 4.08 -29.26 -11.37
CA HIS A 562 3.92 -30.67 -11.73
C HIS A 562 3.08 -31.45 -10.71
N SER A 563 1.93 -30.90 -10.29
CA SER A 563 1.15 -31.45 -9.18
C SER A 563 -0.33 -31.57 -9.54
N SER A 564 -1.05 -32.41 -8.80
CA SER A 564 -2.49 -32.64 -9.05
C SER A 564 -3.32 -32.67 -7.78
N ASP A 565 -4.63 -32.43 -7.93
CA ASP A 565 -5.60 -32.41 -6.82
C ASP A 565 -5.23 -31.35 -5.77
N ILE A 566 -5.22 -30.08 -6.19
CA ILE A 566 -4.76 -28.94 -5.39
C ILE A 566 -5.97 -28.14 -4.89
N ILE A 567 -6.01 -27.86 -3.59
CA ILE A 567 -6.98 -26.97 -2.96
C ILE A 567 -6.22 -25.90 -2.19
N ILE A 568 -6.45 -24.64 -2.56
CA ILE A 568 -5.94 -23.46 -1.86
C ILE A 568 -7.16 -22.63 -1.47
N LYS A 569 -7.36 -22.39 -0.17
CA LYS A 569 -8.50 -21.60 0.30
C LYS A 569 -8.18 -20.75 1.51
N ASP A 570 -8.94 -19.66 1.66
CA ASP A 570 -8.94 -18.81 2.86
C ASP A 570 -7.54 -18.28 3.23
N SER A 571 -6.64 -18.15 2.24
CA SER A 571 -5.20 -17.92 2.45
C SER A 571 -4.71 -16.63 1.81
N ARG A 572 -3.55 -16.14 2.27
CA ARG A 572 -2.94 -14.88 1.85
C ARG A 572 -1.58 -15.13 1.21
N PHE A 573 -1.33 -14.45 0.10
CA PHE A 573 -0.11 -14.58 -0.70
C PHE A 573 0.42 -13.20 -1.07
N ASP A 574 0.84 -12.45 -0.05
CA ASP A 574 1.03 -11.01 -0.18
C ASP A 574 2.48 -10.55 -0.15
N THR A 575 2.78 -9.46 -0.85
CA THR A 575 4.09 -8.80 -0.78
C THR A 575 5.26 -9.74 -1.10
N SER A 576 5.15 -10.57 -2.14
CA SER A 576 6.33 -11.18 -2.73
C SER A 576 7.18 -10.09 -3.35
N ILE A 577 8.35 -9.79 -2.76
CA ILE A 577 9.07 -8.54 -3.07
C ILE A 577 9.55 -8.48 -4.52
N ARG A 578 9.87 -9.63 -5.15
CA ARG A 578 10.40 -9.69 -6.52
C ARG A 578 9.66 -10.66 -7.45
N GLY A 579 8.59 -11.29 -7.00
CA GLY A 579 7.86 -12.23 -7.85
C GLY A 579 6.38 -12.26 -7.54
N CYS A 580 5.75 -13.37 -7.90
CA CYS A 580 4.31 -13.55 -7.79
C CYS A 580 3.85 -13.96 -6.38
N GLY A 581 2.59 -13.64 -6.08
CA GLY A 581 1.91 -14.21 -4.92
C GLY A 581 1.74 -15.73 -5.07
N LEU A 582 1.14 -16.16 -6.18
CA LEU A 582 0.88 -17.56 -6.47
C LEU A 582 1.40 -17.97 -7.86
N VAL A 583 2.17 -19.05 -7.91
CA VAL A 583 2.59 -19.71 -9.16
C VAL A 583 2.05 -21.12 -9.22
N LEU A 584 1.33 -21.44 -10.29
CA LEU A 584 0.83 -22.76 -10.62
C LEU A 584 1.34 -23.17 -12.01
N ASP A 585 2.15 -24.22 -12.06
CA ASP A 585 2.85 -24.60 -13.28
C ASP A 585 2.73 -26.10 -13.53
N HIS A 586 2.30 -26.50 -14.73
CA HIS A 586 2.04 -27.91 -15.09
C HIS A 586 1.14 -28.66 -14.09
N CYS A 587 0.12 -27.98 -13.54
CA CYS A 587 -0.77 -28.54 -12.54
C CYS A 587 -2.11 -29.05 -13.11
N LYS A 588 -2.76 -29.99 -12.43
CA LYS A 588 -4.06 -30.57 -12.85
C LYS A 588 -5.06 -30.61 -11.71
N SER A 589 -6.34 -30.35 -11.98
CA SER A 589 -7.42 -30.42 -10.98
C SER A 589 -7.12 -29.53 -9.77
N LEU A 590 -7.26 -28.21 -9.96
CA LEU A 590 -6.91 -27.22 -8.95
C LEU A 590 -8.08 -26.28 -8.63
N ARG A 591 -8.15 -25.82 -7.38
CA ARG A 591 -9.08 -24.78 -6.93
C ARG A 591 -8.39 -23.77 -6.02
N VAL A 592 -8.54 -22.50 -6.32
CA VAL A 592 -8.11 -21.35 -5.51
C VAL A 592 -9.37 -20.57 -5.13
N GLU A 593 -9.67 -20.47 -3.83
CA GLU A 593 -10.92 -19.90 -3.35
C GLU A 593 -10.73 -18.96 -2.15
N ASN A 594 -11.37 -17.79 -2.17
CA ASN A 594 -11.39 -16.87 -1.02
C ASN A 594 -9.99 -16.46 -0.53
N CYS A 595 -9.06 -16.22 -1.45
CA CYS A 595 -7.68 -15.83 -1.12
C CYS A 595 -7.43 -14.33 -1.32
N GLU A 596 -6.56 -13.73 -0.49
CA GLU A 596 -5.93 -12.42 -0.73
C GLU A 596 -4.61 -12.65 -1.48
N ILE A 597 -4.45 -12.02 -2.64
CA ILE A 597 -3.27 -12.18 -3.51
C ILE A 597 -2.83 -10.78 -3.94
N ALA A 598 -2.11 -10.11 -3.05
CA ALA A 598 -1.95 -8.67 -3.14
C ALA A 598 -0.52 -8.16 -3.01
N ARG A 599 -0.27 -6.99 -3.61
CA ARG A 599 0.96 -6.19 -3.40
C ARG A 599 2.25 -6.89 -3.80
N ASN A 600 2.18 -7.83 -4.74
CA ASN A 600 3.35 -8.58 -5.20
C ASN A 600 4.16 -7.78 -6.24
N GLY A 601 5.48 -7.93 -6.21
CA GLY A 601 6.44 -7.26 -7.10
C GLY A 601 6.43 -7.78 -8.53
N TRP A 602 5.51 -8.71 -8.85
CA TRP A 602 5.22 -9.14 -10.21
C TRP A 602 3.73 -9.42 -10.38
N HIS A 603 3.31 -10.62 -10.77
CA HIS A 603 1.89 -10.96 -10.93
C HIS A 603 1.21 -11.34 -9.62
N GLY A 604 -0.11 -11.16 -9.53
CA GLY A 604 -0.88 -11.80 -8.46
C GLY A 604 -0.79 -13.32 -8.60
N ILE A 605 -1.35 -13.84 -9.69
CA ILE A 605 -1.31 -15.26 -10.07
C ILE A 605 -0.57 -15.41 -11.40
N LEU A 606 0.40 -16.32 -11.45
CA LEU A 606 1.00 -16.82 -12.68
C LEU A 606 0.62 -18.29 -12.88
N MET A 607 0.02 -18.61 -14.01
CA MET A 607 -0.43 -19.95 -14.36
C MET A 607 0.13 -20.38 -15.72
N ALA A 608 0.78 -21.54 -15.76
CA ALA A 608 1.33 -22.11 -16.99
C ALA A 608 0.98 -23.60 -17.11
N GLU A 609 0.61 -24.05 -18.31
CA GLU A 609 0.38 -25.47 -18.65
C GLU A 609 -0.58 -26.21 -17.70
N CYS A 610 -1.52 -25.49 -17.08
CA CYS A 610 -2.45 -26.02 -16.10
C CYS A 610 -3.77 -26.50 -16.73
N HIS A 611 -4.39 -27.51 -16.12
CA HIS A 611 -5.59 -28.14 -16.66
C HIS A 611 -6.66 -28.34 -15.59
N ASN A 612 -7.93 -28.04 -15.93
CA ASN A 612 -9.07 -28.24 -15.03
C ASN A 612 -8.91 -27.45 -13.71
N GLY A 613 -8.99 -26.12 -13.81
CA GLY A 613 -8.75 -25.20 -12.70
C GLY A 613 -9.91 -24.24 -12.43
N GLU A 614 -10.08 -23.83 -11.17
CA GLU A 614 -11.04 -22.79 -10.77
C GLU A 614 -10.37 -21.78 -9.84
N ILE A 615 -10.47 -20.49 -10.16
CA ILE A 615 -10.05 -19.37 -9.31
C ILE A 615 -11.28 -18.53 -9.00
N ARG A 616 -11.69 -18.44 -7.73
CA ARG A 616 -12.92 -17.75 -7.37
C ARG A 616 -12.92 -17.01 -6.05
N LYS A 617 -13.71 -15.94 -5.98
CA LYS A 617 -13.94 -15.15 -4.75
C LYS A 617 -12.64 -14.61 -4.13
N CYS A 618 -11.58 -14.49 -4.92
CA CYS A 618 -10.30 -13.95 -4.46
C CYS A 618 -10.28 -12.42 -4.59
N LEU A 619 -9.50 -11.79 -3.72
CA LEU A 619 -9.05 -10.41 -3.88
C LEU A 619 -7.66 -10.42 -4.50
N ILE A 620 -7.52 -9.88 -5.70
CA ILE A 620 -6.26 -9.81 -6.45
C ILE A 620 -5.95 -8.35 -6.73
N GLU A 621 -5.12 -7.72 -5.89
CA GLU A 621 -4.93 -6.27 -5.95
C GLU A 621 -3.50 -5.76 -5.80
N GLY A 622 -3.24 -4.62 -6.44
CA GLY A 622 -2.00 -3.88 -6.22
C GLY A 622 -0.74 -4.62 -6.65
N ASN A 623 -0.80 -5.56 -7.60
CA ASN A 623 0.39 -6.26 -8.08
C ASN A 623 1.11 -5.43 -9.18
N ASP A 624 2.45 -5.49 -9.23
CA ASP A 624 3.27 -4.72 -10.19
C ASP A 624 3.09 -5.18 -11.65
N GLY A 625 2.52 -6.36 -11.86
CA GLY A 625 2.11 -6.90 -13.16
C GLY A 625 0.60 -7.04 -13.28
N CYS A 626 0.17 -8.09 -13.97
CA CYS A 626 -1.25 -8.48 -14.06
C CYS A 626 -1.80 -9.03 -12.74
N GLY A 627 -3.11 -8.94 -12.56
CA GLY A 627 -3.81 -9.71 -11.52
C GLY A 627 -3.67 -11.22 -11.77
N PHE A 628 -4.05 -11.67 -12.96
CA PHE A 628 -3.86 -13.04 -13.44
C PHE A 628 -3.08 -13.06 -14.75
N MET A 629 -2.02 -13.86 -14.81
CA MET A 629 -1.24 -14.14 -16.02
C MET A 629 -1.32 -15.63 -16.38
N GLY A 630 -1.99 -15.94 -17.50
CA GLY A 630 -1.97 -17.25 -18.14
C GLY A 630 -0.86 -17.32 -19.19
N GLU A 631 0.30 -17.85 -18.81
CA GLU A 631 1.45 -17.99 -19.69
C GLU A 631 1.32 -19.22 -20.60
N TYR A 632 1.78 -19.09 -21.84
CA TYR A 632 1.96 -20.20 -22.77
C TYR A 632 3.43 -20.59 -22.82
N LEU A 633 3.72 -21.89 -22.64
CA LEU A 633 5.05 -22.47 -22.81
C LEU A 633 5.07 -23.50 -23.94
N HIS A 634 4.06 -24.38 -24.02
CA HIS A 634 4.00 -25.44 -25.02
C HIS A 634 2.58 -25.84 -25.46
N GLU A 635 1.72 -26.32 -24.58
CA GLU A 635 0.34 -26.72 -24.93
C GLU A 635 -0.67 -25.61 -24.62
N GLY A 636 -0.33 -24.76 -23.65
CA GLY A 636 -1.22 -23.77 -23.07
C GLY A 636 -2.17 -24.38 -22.05
N SER A 637 -2.51 -23.61 -21.01
CA SER A 637 -3.47 -24.02 -20.00
C SER A 637 -4.85 -24.29 -20.62
N SER A 638 -5.65 -25.18 -20.04
CA SER A 638 -7.02 -25.45 -20.54
C SER A 638 -8.06 -25.76 -19.46
N ARG A 639 -9.33 -25.46 -19.75
CA ARG A 639 -10.46 -25.64 -18.83
C ARG A 639 -10.24 -24.91 -17.51
N ILE A 640 -9.88 -23.63 -17.61
CA ILE A 640 -9.63 -22.76 -16.46
C ILE A 640 -10.82 -21.82 -16.28
N GLN A 641 -11.39 -21.81 -15.09
CA GLN A 641 -12.48 -20.94 -14.70
C GLN A 641 -11.93 -19.82 -13.81
N ILE A 642 -12.23 -18.57 -14.14
CA ILE A 642 -11.83 -17.41 -13.33
C ILE A 642 -13.10 -16.61 -13.04
N LYS A 643 -13.66 -16.76 -11.84
CA LYS A 643 -15.02 -16.28 -11.56
C LYS A 643 -15.19 -15.56 -10.24
N GLN A 644 -16.03 -14.53 -10.20
CA GLN A 644 -16.41 -13.86 -8.94
C GLN A 644 -15.21 -13.29 -8.15
N ASN A 645 -14.11 -12.94 -8.82
CA ASN A 645 -12.95 -12.34 -8.18
C ASN A 645 -13.06 -10.82 -8.20
N MET A 646 -12.47 -10.17 -7.21
CA MET A 646 -12.22 -8.74 -7.21
C MET A 646 -10.77 -8.51 -7.67
N ILE A 647 -10.60 -8.00 -8.89
CA ILE A 647 -9.30 -7.80 -9.53
C ILE A 647 -9.10 -6.31 -9.75
N GLN A 648 -8.21 -5.68 -8.99
CA GLN A 648 -8.16 -4.22 -8.96
C GLN A 648 -6.78 -3.62 -8.70
N TYR A 649 -6.54 -2.42 -9.22
CA TYR A 649 -5.30 -1.66 -8.98
C TYR A 649 -3.99 -2.40 -9.31
N ASN A 650 -4.05 -3.43 -10.15
CA ASN A 650 -2.85 -4.07 -10.70
C ASN A 650 -2.25 -3.17 -11.79
N ASN A 651 -0.93 -3.17 -11.95
CA ASN A 651 -0.25 -2.22 -12.85
C ASN A 651 -0.32 -2.60 -14.33
N SER A 652 -0.82 -3.79 -14.64
CA SER A 652 -1.11 -4.27 -15.99
C SER A 652 -2.58 -4.70 -16.10
N TYR A 653 -2.89 -5.66 -16.97
CA TYR A 653 -4.26 -6.18 -17.11
C TYR A 653 -4.78 -6.82 -15.82
N GLY A 654 -6.10 -6.79 -15.62
CA GLY A 654 -6.73 -7.63 -14.61
C GLY A 654 -6.47 -9.11 -14.92
N ILE A 655 -6.75 -9.51 -16.17
CA ILE A 655 -6.43 -10.85 -16.69
C ILE A 655 -5.71 -10.73 -18.03
N GLN A 656 -4.58 -11.40 -18.15
CA GLN A 656 -3.88 -11.58 -19.42
C GLN A 656 -3.58 -13.06 -19.66
N THR A 657 -3.92 -13.58 -20.84
CA THR A 657 -3.68 -15.00 -21.17
C THR A 657 -3.19 -15.19 -22.61
N PHE A 658 -2.36 -16.21 -22.82
CA PHE A 658 -1.87 -16.62 -24.14
C PHE A 658 -2.14 -18.11 -24.38
N ALA A 659 -2.71 -18.43 -25.55
CA ALA A 659 -3.07 -19.78 -26.01
C ALA A 659 -3.83 -20.64 -24.97
N GLN A 660 -4.60 -20.00 -24.08
CA GLN A 660 -5.41 -20.69 -23.09
C GLN A 660 -6.73 -21.17 -23.72
N ARG A 661 -7.06 -22.46 -23.55
CA ARG A 661 -8.21 -23.10 -24.21
C ARG A 661 -9.34 -23.38 -23.23
N GLU A 662 -10.59 -23.32 -23.70
CA GLU A 662 -11.78 -23.62 -22.86
C GLU A 662 -11.82 -22.81 -21.54
N THR A 663 -11.38 -21.54 -21.60
CA THR A 663 -11.40 -20.64 -20.44
C THR A 663 -12.81 -20.09 -20.21
N ASP A 664 -13.26 -20.07 -18.96
CA ASP A 664 -14.55 -19.48 -18.57
C ASP A 664 -14.33 -18.33 -17.56
N ILE A 665 -14.35 -17.10 -18.07
CA ILE A 665 -14.17 -15.86 -17.28
C ILE A 665 -15.53 -15.20 -17.10
N LYS A 666 -16.03 -15.14 -15.86
CA LYS A 666 -17.37 -14.61 -15.57
C LYS A 666 -17.45 -13.92 -14.23
N ASP A 667 -18.28 -12.89 -14.13
CA ASP A 667 -18.65 -12.23 -12.88
C ASP A 667 -17.46 -11.70 -12.06
N ASN A 668 -16.31 -11.44 -12.68
CA ASN A 668 -15.20 -10.75 -12.00
C ASN A 668 -15.47 -9.24 -11.97
N LEU A 669 -15.17 -8.63 -10.83
CA LEU A 669 -15.19 -7.17 -10.68
C LEU A 669 -13.80 -6.62 -11.01
N TYR A 670 -13.70 -5.80 -12.05
CA TYR A 670 -12.48 -5.10 -12.41
C TYR A 670 -12.56 -3.63 -12.02
N ARG A 671 -11.52 -3.13 -11.34
CA ARG A 671 -11.42 -1.72 -10.98
C ARG A 671 -10.00 -1.23 -11.15
N TRP A 672 -9.81 -0.26 -12.04
CA TRP A 672 -8.55 0.48 -12.14
C TRP A 672 -7.32 -0.43 -12.29
N ASN A 673 -7.36 -1.51 -13.08
CA ASN A 673 -6.12 -2.21 -13.47
C ASN A 673 -5.54 -1.55 -14.72
N GLY A 674 -4.22 -1.35 -14.77
CA GLY A 674 -3.48 -0.88 -15.94
C GLY A 674 -3.94 0.48 -16.50
N LYS A 675 -3.53 0.78 -17.75
CA LYS A 675 -3.92 2.00 -18.49
C LYS A 675 -5.32 1.85 -19.12
N THR A 676 -6.31 1.91 -18.23
CA THR A 676 -7.64 2.56 -18.31
C THR A 676 -8.68 2.25 -19.41
N GLU A 677 -8.52 1.31 -20.34
CA GLU A 677 -9.68 0.87 -21.16
C GLU A 677 -9.92 -0.65 -21.18
N GLN A 678 -8.86 -1.46 -21.21
CA GLN A 678 -8.98 -2.91 -21.37
C GLN A 678 -8.51 -3.64 -20.11
N GLN A 679 -9.42 -4.36 -19.45
CA GLN A 679 -9.11 -5.13 -18.23
C GLN A 679 -8.68 -6.57 -18.53
N GLU A 680 -9.10 -7.11 -19.67
CA GLU A 680 -8.83 -8.48 -20.09
C GLU A 680 -8.12 -8.51 -21.44
N TYR A 681 -6.99 -9.21 -21.53
CA TYR A 681 -6.30 -9.51 -22.78
C TYR A 681 -6.20 -11.02 -22.98
N LEU A 682 -7.06 -11.57 -23.84
CA LEU A 682 -7.13 -13.01 -24.10
C LEU A 682 -6.65 -13.29 -25.52
N SER A 683 -5.45 -13.83 -25.67
CA SER A 683 -4.87 -14.15 -26.96
C SER A 683 -4.86 -15.66 -27.21
N SER A 684 -5.28 -16.08 -28.41
CA SER A 684 -5.11 -17.46 -28.89
C SER A 684 -3.69 -17.74 -29.39
N GLU A 685 -2.82 -16.73 -29.44
CA GLU A 685 -1.46 -16.86 -29.95
C GLU A 685 -0.60 -17.72 -29.03
N LYS A 686 0.17 -18.61 -29.65
CA LYS A 686 1.21 -19.43 -29.03
C LYS A 686 2.46 -18.59 -28.76
N LYS A 687 2.34 -17.58 -27.90
CA LYS A 687 3.37 -16.57 -27.64
C LYS A 687 4.05 -16.79 -26.30
N LEU A 688 5.35 -17.06 -26.34
CA LEU A 688 6.22 -17.11 -25.17
C LEU A 688 6.39 -15.70 -24.57
N GLN A 689 6.34 -15.60 -23.24
CA GLN A 689 6.60 -14.34 -22.53
C GLN A 689 8.09 -14.23 -22.22
N LEU A 690 8.81 -13.58 -23.12
CA LEU A 690 10.26 -13.35 -22.99
C LEU A 690 10.53 -12.04 -22.24
N GLU A 691 11.75 -11.90 -21.74
CA GLU A 691 12.24 -10.61 -21.25
C GLU A 691 12.05 -9.55 -22.33
N GLN A 692 11.43 -8.43 -21.97
CA GLN A 692 11.35 -7.28 -22.87
C GLN A 692 12.74 -6.65 -22.93
N LEU A 693 13.45 -6.93 -24.02
CA LEU A 693 14.69 -6.22 -24.35
C LEU A 693 14.27 -4.83 -24.82
N ASN A 694 14.36 -3.84 -23.91
CA ASN A 694 13.82 -2.48 -24.05
C ASN A 694 13.73 -1.92 -25.47
N GLU A 695 12.59 -1.29 -25.77
CA GLU A 695 12.51 -0.09 -26.61
C GLU A 695 13.04 1.13 -25.84
#